data_AF-A0A820YZK2-F1
#
_entry.id   AF-A0A820YZK2-F1
#
_cell.length_a   1.000
_cell.length_b   1.000
_cell.length_c   1.000
_cell.angle_alpha   90.00
_cell.angle_beta   90.00
_cell.angle_gamma   90.00
#
_symmetry.space_group_name_H-M   'P 1'
#
loop_
_entity.id
_entity.type
_entity.pdbx_description
1 polymer ?
#
loop_
_entity_poly.entity_id
_entity_poly.type
_entity_poly.pdbx_seq_one_letter_code
_entity_poly.pdbx_strand_id
1 'polypeptide(L)'
;MWVEWFIRCSKSISKWPLKLFYDECKRHRYMLSFSPLLFINNRRIDNISLNKYDWNDNERKYYRNKYHTQSTLFASSIIGALTSAAVVFSWKNDGVTDEELQQASCDEYLLNMTHSQVDEVLITLGWEKILRKEHLLLYRKYDHDLQVYSYKIFGTFNDISALVFLQVQLDLDYRMKWDDHALRLSIIDTDDDTQSDIVHWIQKFPFPLNHRDYLYVRRYCLDISIETSPKIIIKCHSINHPNVHNDKKCVRVNKYESTMIIQSKHKLDEKGMKFLLTYHEDAKASIPTSTYSYLAQSGIPDFVERLHLAAKKLPKSSGLSGNPYLFANEFTNVWVGIPYATPPVGAFRWQKAQPYVVNNSQNNTIQHATHYGPSCLQINRNGFTPGPFDEDCLYLNVWAPRKPPALSTGYPVILWIHGGGFIEGSATQVIYDGLSWTNAAIQENNAFIMVSMNYRLNVMGFFAQPALLDEHNQTTANQGITDQRMAMIWIQDNIVQFGGDKNSITLMGESAGSHSVCIHIVLPLSAGLFHAGILDSGSCDTLSYLRDKSFAYSTTKDLALLVGCNMTSAVQQLACLRAVNSSLLVDTIANVSIPSSTSLAFKDQEKFGGTFPFTIIVDDMEIPVHPLKAFLSGAINQVSILTGANHDEFLLCTLYEDYFHPPTSTEDYLTRILPIITYNDSAIQALYT
;
A
#
# COMPACT_ATOMS: atom_id res chain seq x y z
N MET A 1 36.02 48.88 2.47
CA MET A 1 36.90 48.59 1.31
C MET A 1 36.52 47.36 0.49
N TRP A 2 35.84 46.33 1.01
CA TRP A 2 35.38 45.20 0.17
C TRP A 2 33.97 45.37 -0.43
N VAL A 3 33.14 46.23 0.15
CA VAL A 3 31.78 46.51 -0.36
C VAL A 3 31.78 47.54 -1.51
N GLU A 4 32.73 48.48 -1.54
CA GLU A 4 32.88 49.42 -2.67
C GLU A 4 33.58 48.83 -3.90
N TRP A 5 34.31 47.71 -3.75
CA TRP A 5 34.90 46.99 -4.88
C TRP A 5 33.83 46.22 -5.67
N PHE A 6 32.88 45.59 -4.97
CA PHE A 6 31.75 44.87 -5.58
C PHE A 6 30.78 45.79 -6.33
N ILE A 7 30.56 47.01 -5.82
CA ILE A 7 29.69 48.03 -6.45
C ILE A 7 30.36 48.68 -7.68
N ARG A 8 31.70 48.69 -7.77
CA ARG A 8 32.44 49.15 -8.97
C ARG A 8 32.57 48.07 -10.05
N CYS A 9 32.62 46.78 -9.69
CA CYS A 9 32.65 45.69 -10.67
C CYS A 9 31.29 45.40 -11.34
N SER A 10 30.16 45.74 -10.70
CA SER A 10 28.82 45.53 -11.30
C SER A 10 28.47 46.50 -12.44
N LYS A 11 29.29 47.52 -12.71
CA LYS A 11 29.09 48.48 -13.80
C LYS A 11 30.03 48.30 -15.01
N SER A 12 30.83 47.23 -15.08
CA SER A 12 31.75 47.00 -16.21
C SER A 12 31.84 45.54 -16.73
N ILE A 13 30.83 44.69 -16.46
CA ILE A 13 30.77 43.32 -17.01
C ILE A 13 29.72 43.26 -18.13
N SER A 14 29.95 44.03 -19.19
CA SER A 14 29.23 43.88 -20.47
C SER A 14 30.14 43.51 -21.63
N LYS A 15 31.43 43.23 -21.40
CA LYS A 15 32.39 42.85 -22.46
C LYS A 15 33.53 41.95 -21.97
N TRP A 16 33.25 40.73 -21.51
CA TRP A 16 34.29 39.68 -21.39
C TRP A 16 33.75 38.34 -21.90
N PRO A 17 34.47 37.61 -22.79
CA PRO A 17 34.03 36.30 -23.28
C PRO A 17 34.17 35.21 -22.20
N LEU A 18 33.12 34.39 -22.03
CA LEU A 18 33.00 33.26 -21.08
C LEU A 18 34.15 32.24 -21.08
N LYS A 19 35.02 32.27 -22.09
CA LYS A 19 36.13 31.31 -22.24
C LYS A 19 37.25 31.54 -21.22
N LEU A 20 37.50 32.78 -20.78
CA LEU A 20 38.55 33.08 -19.80
C LEU A 20 38.15 32.72 -18.35
N PHE A 21 36.87 32.87 -18.00
CA PHE A 21 36.37 32.51 -16.66
C PHE A 21 36.42 31.00 -16.41
N TYR A 22 36.20 30.20 -17.45
CA TYR A 22 36.28 28.74 -17.41
C TYR A 22 37.73 28.23 -17.25
N ASP A 23 38.70 28.91 -17.85
CA ASP A 23 40.11 28.52 -17.78
C ASP A 23 40.79 28.94 -16.45
N GLU A 24 40.30 30.00 -15.79
CA GLU A 24 40.77 30.42 -14.45
C GLU A 24 40.27 29.46 -13.34
N CYS A 25 39.02 29.00 -13.42
CA CYS A 25 38.44 28.03 -12.48
C CYS A 25 39.08 26.63 -12.57
N LYS A 26 39.68 26.30 -13.73
CA LYS A 26 40.43 25.05 -13.94
C LYS A 26 41.81 25.05 -13.28
N ARG A 27 42.39 26.21 -12.97
CA ARG A 27 43.75 26.35 -12.39
C ARG A 27 43.80 26.30 -10.87
N HIS A 28 42.72 26.54 -10.15
CA HIS A 28 42.71 26.51 -8.68
C HIS A 28 41.61 25.56 -8.16
N ARG A 29 42.01 24.32 -7.86
CA ARG A 29 41.13 23.25 -7.34
C ARG A 29 40.50 23.62 -6.00
N TYR A 30 39.30 24.20 -6.03
CA TYR A 30 38.37 24.22 -4.90
C TYR A 30 37.03 23.61 -5.33
N MET A 31 36.67 22.47 -4.75
CA MET A 31 35.33 21.89 -4.84
C MET A 31 34.47 22.47 -3.72
N LEU A 32 33.46 23.25 -4.10
CA LEU A 32 32.26 23.48 -3.30
C LEU A 32 31.06 23.19 -4.21
N SER A 33 30.28 22.18 -3.83
CA SER A 33 29.03 21.80 -4.45
C SER A 33 27.96 22.85 -4.16
N PHE A 34 27.75 23.75 -5.12
CA PHE A 34 26.54 24.55 -5.24
C PHE A 34 25.86 24.16 -6.55
N SER A 35 24.65 23.62 -6.48
CA SER A 35 23.72 23.58 -7.61
C SER A 35 22.97 24.91 -7.65
N PRO A 36 23.11 25.74 -8.70
CA PRO A 36 22.36 26.98 -8.82
C PRO A 36 21.21 26.80 -9.80
N LEU A 37 19.97 27.13 -9.41
CA LEU A 37 18.97 27.67 -10.32
C LEU A 37 17.96 28.51 -9.50
N LEU A 38 18.26 29.82 -9.40
CA LEU A 38 17.29 30.86 -9.07
C LEU A 38 17.52 32.06 -9.99
N PHE A 39 16.42 32.47 -10.65
CA PHE A 39 16.09 33.77 -11.24
C PHE A 39 16.96 34.40 -12.34
N ILE A 40 16.28 34.81 -13.43
CA ILE A 40 16.05 36.21 -13.90
C ILE A 40 15.46 36.12 -15.32
N ASN A 41 14.17 36.43 -15.53
CA ASN A 41 13.57 37.75 -15.80
C ASN A 41 13.53 38.13 -17.30
N ASN A 42 12.31 38.42 -17.76
CA ASN A 42 11.88 38.98 -19.04
C ASN A 42 12.92 39.80 -19.83
N ARG A 43 13.15 39.42 -21.11
CA ARG A 43 13.26 40.35 -22.25
C ARG A 43 13.16 39.61 -23.60
N ARG A 44 12.23 40.09 -24.43
CA ARG A 44 12.03 39.78 -25.86
C ARG A 44 13.34 39.72 -26.64
N ILE A 45 13.52 38.68 -27.46
CA ILE A 45 14.23 38.76 -28.75
C ILE A 45 13.41 37.94 -29.76
N ASP A 46 12.80 38.66 -30.70
CA ASP A 46 12.05 38.13 -31.83
C ASP A 46 12.99 37.48 -32.88
N ASN A 47 12.46 36.49 -33.61
CA ASN A 47 12.80 36.08 -34.97
C ASN A 47 14.28 35.80 -35.32
N ILE A 48 14.66 34.51 -35.41
CA ILE A 48 15.46 33.99 -36.55
C ILE A 48 14.99 32.57 -36.91
N SER A 49 14.58 32.41 -38.17
CA SER A 49 14.11 31.17 -38.80
C SER A 49 15.19 30.07 -38.88
N LEU A 50 14.82 28.84 -38.51
CA LEU A 50 15.52 27.62 -38.89
C LEU A 50 15.03 27.18 -40.28
N ASN A 51 15.83 27.43 -41.32
CA ASN A 51 15.83 26.59 -42.52
C ASN A 51 17.04 26.90 -43.40
N LYS A 52 18.03 26.00 -43.31
CA LYS A 52 19.02 25.58 -44.33
C LYS A 52 20.24 25.09 -43.59
N TYR A 53 20.51 23.78 -43.63
CA TYR A 53 21.81 23.23 -43.99
C TYR A 53 21.66 21.73 -44.22
N ASP A 54 21.68 21.35 -45.49
CA ASP A 54 21.82 19.99 -46.01
C ASP A 54 23.26 19.51 -45.71
N TRP A 55 23.39 18.41 -44.96
CA TRP A 55 24.68 17.82 -44.62
C TRP A 55 25.24 16.99 -45.78
N ASN A 56 26.45 17.29 -46.24
CA ASN A 56 27.10 16.54 -47.34
C ASN A 56 27.80 15.27 -46.83
N ASP A 57 28.02 14.31 -47.73
CA ASP A 57 28.50 12.95 -47.44
C ASP A 57 29.83 12.85 -46.68
N ASN A 58 30.66 13.90 -46.65
CA ASN A 58 31.89 13.91 -45.86
C ASN A 58 31.65 14.13 -44.37
N GLU A 59 30.55 14.78 -43.98
CA GLU A 59 30.21 15.01 -42.57
C GLU A 59 29.51 13.78 -41.95
N ARG A 60 28.75 13.01 -42.76
CA ARG A 60 28.24 11.69 -42.35
C ARG A 60 29.37 10.67 -42.15
N LYS A 61 30.49 10.82 -42.87
CA LYS A 61 31.69 9.97 -42.76
C LYS A 61 32.54 10.28 -41.52
N TYR A 62 32.51 11.53 -41.02
CA TYR A 62 33.15 11.93 -39.77
C TYR A 62 32.46 11.37 -38.51
N TYR A 63 31.12 11.27 -38.50
CA TYR A 63 30.36 10.69 -37.39
C TYR A 63 30.34 9.15 -37.35
N ARG A 64 30.48 8.47 -38.50
CA ARG A 64 30.60 6.99 -38.55
C ARG A 64 31.97 6.46 -38.10
N ASN A 65 33.05 7.23 -38.22
CA ASN A 65 34.40 6.78 -37.83
C ASN A 65 34.78 7.10 -36.37
N LYS A 66 33.96 7.81 -35.61
CA LYS A 66 34.20 8.11 -34.17
C LYS A 66 33.62 7.05 -33.21
N TYR A 67 32.84 6.09 -33.71
CA TYR A 67 32.23 5.02 -32.91
C TYR A 67 32.83 3.62 -33.11
N HIS A 68 33.98 3.50 -33.81
CA HIS A 68 34.63 2.20 -34.03
C HIS A 68 36.12 2.12 -33.68
N THR A 69 36.70 3.13 -33.03
CA THR A 69 38.09 3.09 -32.53
C THR A 69 38.24 3.86 -31.20
N GLN A 70 37.63 3.33 -30.15
CA GLN A 70 38.06 3.56 -28.75
C GLN A 70 38.04 2.25 -27.92
N SER A 71 38.11 1.11 -28.60
CA SER A 71 38.58 -0.15 -28.04
C SER A 71 40.10 -0.20 -28.21
N THR A 72 40.83 -0.46 -27.12
CA THR A 72 42.30 -0.61 -27.02
C THR A 72 43.13 0.67 -26.94
N LEU A 73 43.31 1.19 -25.72
CA LEU A 73 44.57 1.74 -25.15
C LEU A 73 44.27 2.50 -23.85
N PHE A 74 43.83 1.79 -22.81
CA PHE A 74 43.96 2.20 -21.40
C PHE A 74 44.07 0.93 -20.54
N ALA A 75 45.09 0.11 -20.86
CA ALA A 75 45.67 -0.82 -19.91
C ALA A 75 46.87 -0.12 -19.26
N SER A 76 47.10 -0.37 -17.97
CA SER A 76 48.21 0.12 -17.14
C SER A 76 48.08 1.49 -16.46
N SER A 77 47.01 1.66 -15.67
CA SER A 77 47.09 2.36 -14.36
C SER A 77 46.00 1.90 -13.39
N ILE A 78 45.74 0.58 -13.36
CA ILE A 78 44.84 -0.10 -12.41
C ILE A 78 45.70 -0.74 -11.32
N ILE A 79 46.22 0.06 -10.39
CA ILE A 79 46.66 -0.38 -9.06
C ILE A 79 46.43 0.83 -8.13
N GLY A 80 45.25 0.92 -7.47
CA GLY A 80 45.06 1.94 -6.43
C GLY A 80 43.64 2.41 -6.10
N ALA A 81 42.60 2.04 -6.86
CA ALA A 81 41.23 2.48 -6.57
C ALA A 81 40.20 1.38 -6.87
N LEU A 82 40.19 0.36 -6.01
CA LEU A 82 39.05 -0.54 -5.83
C LEU A 82 38.69 -0.46 -4.35
N THR A 83 37.68 0.33 -4.00
CA THR A 83 36.84 0.13 -2.82
C THR A 83 35.57 0.97 -2.98
N SER A 84 34.44 0.25 -3.04
CA SER A 84 33.05 0.69 -2.79
C SER A 84 32.41 1.73 -3.73
N ALA A 85 32.06 1.29 -4.94
CA ALA A 85 30.80 1.70 -5.59
C ALA A 85 29.88 0.47 -5.59
N ALA A 86 28.89 0.44 -4.71
CA ALA A 86 27.89 -0.63 -4.68
C ALA A 86 26.85 -0.34 -5.76
N VAL A 87 26.80 -1.21 -6.77
CA VAL A 87 25.66 -1.32 -7.68
C VAL A 87 24.49 -1.84 -6.86
N VAL A 88 23.43 -1.04 -6.69
CA VAL A 88 22.17 -1.51 -6.09
C VAL A 88 21.53 -2.45 -7.11
N PHE A 89 21.51 -3.74 -6.80
CA PHE A 89 20.75 -4.74 -7.53
C PHE A 89 19.28 -4.63 -7.12
N SER A 90 18.36 -4.59 -8.08
CA SER A 90 16.91 -4.65 -7.86
C SER A 90 16.38 -5.92 -8.51
N TRP A 91 15.73 -6.77 -7.73
CA TRP A 91 15.12 -8.02 -8.18
C TRP A 91 13.60 -7.92 -8.30
N LYS A 92 13.03 -6.70 -8.29
CA LYS A 92 11.58 -6.46 -8.36
C LYS A 92 10.91 -7.13 -9.58
N ASN A 93 11.64 -7.27 -10.69
CA ASN A 93 11.15 -7.95 -11.90
C ASN A 93 11.26 -9.50 -11.84
N ASP A 94 11.98 -10.03 -10.86
CA ASP A 94 12.20 -11.46 -10.63
C ASP A 94 11.41 -11.99 -9.42
N GLY A 95 10.52 -11.16 -8.85
CA GLY A 95 9.61 -11.53 -7.75
C GLY A 95 8.39 -12.33 -8.24
N VAL A 96 7.65 -12.93 -7.30
CA VAL A 96 6.42 -13.68 -7.65
C VAL A 96 5.27 -12.71 -7.90
N THR A 97 4.74 -12.69 -9.11
CA THR A 97 3.63 -11.84 -9.54
C THR A 97 2.25 -12.35 -9.05
N ASP A 98 1.23 -11.48 -9.08
CA ASP A 98 -0.15 -11.88 -8.79
C ASP A 98 -0.69 -12.89 -9.81
N GLU A 99 -0.30 -12.76 -11.07
CA GLU A 99 -0.63 -13.69 -12.15
C GLU A 99 -0.06 -15.09 -11.87
N GLU A 100 1.18 -15.17 -11.41
CA GLU A 100 1.81 -16.44 -11.03
C GLU A 100 1.15 -17.08 -9.81
N LEU A 101 0.71 -16.28 -8.83
CA LEU A 101 -0.09 -16.77 -7.70
C LEU A 101 -1.46 -17.28 -8.15
N GLN A 102 -2.10 -16.60 -9.10
CA GLN A 102 -3.37 -17.02 -9.65
C GLN A 102 -3.23 -18.32 -10.47
N GLN A 103 -2.21 -18.42 -11.31
CA GLN A 103 -1.89 -19.63 -12.07
C GLN A 103 -1.52 -20.80 -11.15
N ALA A 104 -0.85 -20.51 -10.03
CA ALA A 104 -0.54 -21.50 -9.01
C ALA A 104 -1.80 -22.12 -8.36
N SER A 105 -2.97 -21.48 -8.46
CA SER A 105 -4.24 -22.03 -7.96
C SER A 105 -4.93 -23.02 -8.91
N CYS A 106 -4.43 -23.23 -10.14
CA CYS A 106 -5.10 -24.08 -11.14
C CYS A 106 -5.34 -25.53 -10.70
N ASP A 107 -4.48 -26.07 -9.81
CA ASP A 107 -4.61 -27.44 -9.29
C ASP A 107 -5.47 -27.56 -8.02
N GLU A 108 -6.03 -26.44 -7.55
CA GLU A 108 -6.83 -26.39 -6.32
C GLU A 108 -8.03 -27.32 -6.33
N TYR A 109 -8.70 -27.48 -7.47
CA TYR A 109 -9.90 -28.31 -7.58
C TYR A 109 -9.65 -29.76 -7.12
N LEU A 110 -8.41 -30.25 -7.23
CA LEU A 110 -8.00 -31.57 -6.78
C LEU A 110 -8.17 -31.75 -5.25
N LEU A 111 -8.06 -30.67 -4.46
CA LEU A 111 -8.28 -30.73 -3.01
C LEU A 111 -9.72 -31.06 -2.62
N ASN A 112 -10.68 -30.84 -3.52
CA ASN A 112 -12.11 -31.11 -3.28
C ASN A 112 -12.53 -32.50 -3.76
N MET A 113 -11.63 -33.27 -4.37
CA MET A 113 -11.91 -34.60 -4.89
C MET A 113 -11.62 -35.68 -3.83
N THR A 114 -12.32 -36.81 -3.92
CA THR A 114 -11.99 -38.00 -3.12
C THR A 114 -10.67 -38.61 -3.59
N HIS A 115 -9.99 -39.38 -2.73
CA HIS A 115 -8.72 -40.03 -3.10
C HIS A 115 -8.84 -40.88 -4.38
N SER A 116 -9.95 -41.59 -4.58
CA SER A 116 -10.18 -42.39 -5.79
C SER A 116 -10.32 -41.53 -7.05
N GLN A 117 -10.94 -40.36 -6.95
CA GLN A 117 -11.08 -39.42 -8.06
C GLN A 117 -9.74 -38.74 -8.39
N VAL A 118 -8.96 -38.36 -7.38
CA VAL A 118 -7.59 -37.83 -7.58
C VAL A 118 -6.72 -38.86 -8.28
N ASP A 119 -6.82 -40.13 -7.87
CA ASP A 119 -6.11 -41.23 -8.54
C ASP A 119 -6.43 -41.33 -10.01
N GLU A 120 -7.72 -41.36 -10.34
CA GLU A 120 -8.19 -41.46 -11.72
C GLU A 120 -7.67 -40.31 -12.59
N VAL A 121 -7.78 -39.07 -12.10
CA VAL A 121 -7.32 -37.88 -12.82
C VAL A 121 -5.80 -37.91 -12.99
N LEU A 122 -5.04 -38.10 -11.91
CA LEU A 122 -3.58 -37.99 -11.96
C LEU A 122 -2.96 -39.13 -12.76
N ILE A 123 -3.44 -40.36 -12.62
CA ILE A 123 -2.96 -41.51 -13.41
C ILE A 123 -3.24 -41.29 -14.90
N THR A 124 -4.43 -40.78 -15.26
CA THR A 124 -4.77 -40.43 -16.65
C THR A 124 -3.83 -39.37 -17.22
N LEU A 125 -3.40 -38.42 -16.38
CA LEU A 125 -2.42 -37.39 -16.73
C LEU A 125 -0.95 -37.88 -16.68
N GLY A 126 -0.72 -39.18 -16.49
CA GLY A 126 0.59 -39.81 -16.49
C GLY A 126 1.39 -39.65 -15.19
N TRP A 127 0.73 -39.32 -14.08
CA TRP A 127 1.35 -39.33 -12.76
C TRP A 127 1.37 -40.75 -12.18
N GLU A 128 2.49 -41.09 -11.56
CA GLU A 128 2.67 -42.35 -10.85
C GLU A 128 2.48 -42.10 -9.35
N LYS A 129 1.59 -42.85 -8.72
CA LYS A 129 1.44 -42.83 -7.27
C LYS A 129 2.57 -43.60 -6.62
N ILE A 130 3.29 -42.94 -5.71
CA ILE A 130 4.47 -43.53 -5.04
C ILE A 130 4.25 -43.79 -3.55
N LEU A 131 3.29 -43.13 -2.90
CA LEU A 131 2.93 -43.44 -1.51
C LEU A 131 1.45 -43.14 -1.22
N ARG A 132 0.85 -44.03 -0.41
CA ARG A 132 -0.50 -43.88 0.14
C ARG A 132 -0.45 -44.17 1.65
N LYS A 133 -0.60 -43.13 2.46
CA LYS A 133 -0.93 -43.19 3.88
C LYS A 133 -2.35 -42.63 4.08
N GLU A 134 -2.92 -42.80 5.28
CA GLU A 134 -4.27 -42.32 5.60
C GLU A 134 -4.40 -40.80 5.39
N HIS A 135 -3.40 -40.03 5.80
CA HIS A 135 -3.40 -38.56 5.79
C HIS A 135 -2.41 -37.95 4.79
N LEU A 136 -1.77 -38.78 3.94
CA LEU A 136 -0.75 -38.33 2.99
C LEU A 136 -0.77 -39.18 1.70
N LEU A 137 -0.88 -38.52 0.56
CA LEU A 137 -0.70 -39.11 -0.78
C LEU A 137 0.46 -38.43 -1.47
N LEU A 138 1.26 -39.21 -2.20
CA LEU A 138 2.41 -38.71 -2.94
C LEU A 138 2.42 -39.29 -4.34
N TYR A 139 2.50 -38.42 -5.33
CA TYR A 139 2.62 -38.75 -6.74
C TYR A 139 3.89 -38.13 -7.30
N ARG A 140 4.39 -38.73 -8.37
CA ARG A 140 5.47 -38.16 -9.18
C ARG A 140 5.13 -38.23 -10.66
N LYS A 141 5.73 -37.35 -11.45
CA LYS A 141 5.71 -37.42 -12.91
C LYS A 141 7.06 -36.93 -13.42
N TYR A 142 7.62 -37.60 -14.42
CA TYR A 142 8.80 -37.08 -15.09
C TYR A 142 8.37 -35.98 -16.05
N ASP A 143 8.94 -34.80 -15.88
CA ASP A 143 8.72 -33.66 -16.76
C ASP A 143 9.82 -33.67 -17.83
N HIS A 144 9.43 -33.91 -19.08
CA HIS A 144 10.36 -33.99 -20.20
C HIS A 144 10.90 -32.61 -20.63
N ASP A 145 10.18 -31.52 -20.35
CA ASP A 145 10.63 -30.18 -20.73
C ASP A 145 11.65 -29.67 -19.71
N LEU A 146 11.39 -29.90 -18.43
CA LEU A 146 12.27 -29.50 -17.34
C LEU A 146 13.42 -30.49 -17.09
N GLN A 147 13.30 -31.72 -17.59
CA GLN A 147 14.21 -32.86 -17.37
C GLN A 147 14.39 -33.19 -15.87
N VAL A 148 13.32 -33.07 -15.09
CA VAL A 148 13.27 -33.35 -13.65
C VAL A 148 12.00 -34.11 -13.29
N TYR A 149 11.97 -34.71 -12.10
CA TYR A 149 10.71 -35.21 -11.54
C TYR A 149 9.96 -34.08 -10.83
N SER A 150 8.67 -33.99 -11.15
CA SER A 150 7.70 -33.19 -10.41
C SER A 150 6.95 -34.06 -9.43
N TYR A 151 6.67 -33.53 -8.25
CA TYR A 151 5.99 -34.21 -7.16
C TYR A 151 4.70 -33.48 -6.79
N LYS A 152 3.67 -34.25 -6.46
CA LYS A 152 2.40 -33.75 -5.88
C LYS A 152 2.14 -34.45 -4.56
N ILE A 153 1.97 -33.67 -3.51
CA ILE A 153 1.74 -34.15 -2.14
C ILE A 153 0.40 -33.63 -1.67
N PHE A 154 -0.50 -34.54 -1.34
CA PHE A 154 -1.77 -34.22 -0.70
C PHE A 154 -1.68 -34.63 0.75
N GLY A 155 -1.99 -33.72 1.67
CA GLY A 155 -2.08 -34.08 3.08
C GLY A 155 -3.30 -33.48 3.76
N THR A 156 -3.71 -34.10 4.87
CA THR A 156 -4.83 -33.63 5.69
C THR A 156 -4.46 -33.71 7.16
N PHE A 157 -4.63 -32.60 7.89
CA PHE A 157 -4.42 -32.55 9.33
C PHE A 157 -5.66 -32.04 10.03
N ASN A 158 -6.14 -32.78 11.04
CA ASN A 158 -7.36 -32.45 11.78
C ASN A 158 -7.10 -31.72 13.10
N ASP A 159 -5.84 -31.63 13.52
CA ASP A 159 -5.43 -31.22 14.86
C ASP A 159 -4.63 -29.91 14.91
N ILE A 160 -4.32 -29.32 13.75
CA ILE A 160 -3.67 -28.01 13.57
C ILE A 160 -4.49 -27.14 12.60
N SER A 161 -4.29 -25.82 12.66
CA SER A 161 -4.93 -24.85 11.76
C SER A 161 -4.05 -24.50 10.57
N ALA A 162 -4.67 -23.97 9.50
CA ALA A 162 -3.96 -23.52 8.31
C ALA A 162 -2.93 -22.42 8.61
N LEU A 163 -3.25 -21.49 9.52
CA LEU A 163 -2.32 -20.43 9.93
C LEU A 163 -1.11 -20.96 10.70
N VAL A 164 -1.31 -21.90 11.63
CA VAL A 164 -0.18 -22.50 12.35
C VAL A 164 0.72 -23.24 11.36
N PHE A 165 0.14 -23.93 10.38
CA PHE A 165 0.90 -24.61 9.34
C PHE A 165 1.68 -23.64 8.43
N LEU A 166 1.12 -22.47 8.12
CA LEU A 166 1.84 -21.40 7.43
C LEU A 166 2.97 -20.83 8.32
N GLN A 167 2.68 -20.52 9.58
CA GLN A 167 3.61 -19.85 10.49
C GLN A 167 4.91 -20.64 10.67
N VAL A 168 4.83 -21.96 10.80
CA VAL A 168 6.01 -22.82 10.94
C VAL A 168 6.92 -22.77 9.70
N GLN A 169 6.39 -22.40 8.54
CA GLN A 169 7.15 -22.22 7.30
C GLN A 169 7.74 -20.80 7.18
N LEU A 170 7.04 -19.79 7.71
CA LEU A 170 7.48 -18.39 7.67
C LEU A 170 8.54 -18.07 8.72
N ASP A 171 8.39 -18.61 9.94
CA ASP A 171 9.32 -18.41 11.06
C ASP A 171 10.61 -19.22 10.86
N LEU A 172 11.60 -18.60 10.21
CA LEU A 172 12.87 -19.25 9.88
C LEU A 172 13.68 -19.61 11.12
N ASP A 173 13.59 -18.82 12.20
CA ASP A 173 14.29 -19.07 13.46
C ASP A 173 13.70 -20.27 14.19
N TYR A 174 12.37 -20.40 14.20
CA TYR A 174 11.72 -21.59 14.71
C TYR A 174 12.04 -22.80 13.84
N ARG A 175 12.04 -22.64 12.50
CA ARG A 175 12.43 -23.70 11.57
C ARG A 175 13.84 -24.22 11.81
N MET A 176 14.80 -23.34 12.05
CA MET A 176 16.17 -23.73 12.41
C MET A 176 16.25 -24.53 13.73
N LYS A 177 15.23 -24.50 14.59
CA LYS A 177 15.19 -25.27 15.85
C LYS A 177 14.61 -26.67 15.70
N TRP A 178 13.67 -26.88 14.77
CA TRP A 178 12.99 -28.18 14.62
C TRP A 178 13.37 -28.94 13.33
N ASP A 179 13.86 -28.26 12.30
CA ASP A 179 14.29 -28.87 11.04
C ASP A 179 15.78 -29.18 11.07
N ASP A 180 16.14 -30.37 11.55
CA ASP A 180 17.54 -30.85 11.63
C ASP A 180 18.24 -30.93 10.25
N HIS A 181 17.49 -30.76 9.16
CA HIS A 181 18.04 -30.69 7.80
C HIS A 181 18.34 -29.25 7.35
N ALA A 182 17.91 -28.22 8.06
CA ALA A 182 18.27 -26.83 7.76
C ALA A 182 19.60 -26.47 8.46
N LEU A 183 20.70 -26.46 7.70
CA LEU A 183 22.01 -26.03 8.22
C LEU A 183 22.13 -24.51 8.30
N ARG A 184 21.44 -23.82 7.40
CA ARG A 184 21.31 -22.36 7.37
C ARG A 184 19.98 -22.01 6.74
N LEU A 185 19.28 -21.04 7.29
CA LEU A 185 18.04 -20.53 6.75
C LEU A 185 17.93 -19.05 7.15
N SER A 186 17.88 -18.15 6.18
CA SER A 186 17.85 -16.71 6.43
C SER A 186 17.19 -15.96 5.28
N ILE A 187 16.45 -14.90 5.60
CA ILE A 187 16.00 -13.90 4.61
C ILE A 187 17.22 -13.05 4.23
N ILE A 188 17.46 -12.91 2.93
CA ILE A 188 18.55 -12.11 2.36
C ILE A 188 18.07 -10.71 2.02
N ASP A 189 16.85 -10.62 1.50
CA ASP A 189 16.21 -9.38 1.08
C ASP A 189 14.68 -9.58 1.07
N THR A 190 13.92 -8.50 1.22
CA THR A 190 12.46 -8.51 1.17
C THR A 190 12.00 -7.35 0.27
N ASP A 191 11.05 -7.62 -0.61
CA ASP A 191 10.43 -6.59 -1.44
C ASP A 191 9.21 -6.01 -0.73
N ASP A 192 9.29 -4.74 -0.35
CA ASP A 192 8.25 -4.04 0.41
C ASP A 192 6.92 -3.93 -0.36
N ASP A 193 6.95 -3.92 -1.69
CA ASP A 193 5.75 -3.76 -2.53
C ASP A 193 4.96 -5.08 -2.62
N THR A 194 5.64 -6.19 -2.92
CA THR A 194 4.99 -7.50 -3.10
C THR A 194 4.98 -8.36 -1.84
N GLN A 195 5.72 -7.97 -0.79
CA GLN A 195 5.99 -8.74 0.42
C GLN A 195 6.63 -10.11 0.11
N SER A 196 7.43 -10.16 -0.95
CA SER A 196 8.20 -11.34 -1.32
C SER A 196 9.52 -11.38 -0.55
N ASP A 197 9.93 -12.56 -0.08
CA ASP A 197 11.22 -12.78 0.57
C ASP A 197 12.21 -13.48 -0.36
N ILE A 198 13.45 -13.03 -0.45
CA ILE A 198 14.56 -13.85 -0.92
C ILE A 198 15.07 -14.69 0.25
N VAL A 199 14.85 -16.00 0.18
CA VAL A 199 15.30 -16.95 1.21
C VAL A 199 16.54 -17.69 0.73
N HIS A 200 17.57 -17.71 1.57
CA HIS A 200 18.76 -18.54 1.40
C HIS A 200 18.73 -19.70 2.38
N TRP A 201 18.68 -20.92 1.84
CA TRP A 201 18.54 -22.15 2.59
C TRP A 201 19.65 -23.14 2.23
N ILE A 202 20.47 -23.52 3.19
CA ILE A 202 21.42 -24.63 3.05
C ILE A 202 20.81 -25.86 3.69
N GLN A 203 20.51 -26.86 2.86
CA GLN A 203 19.94 -28.13 3.28
C GLN A 203 21.00 -29.22 3.41
N LYS A 204 20.97 -29.91 4.54
CA LYS A 204 21.78 -31.10 4.82
C LYS A 204 21.33 -32.27 3.96
N PHE A 205 22.18 -32.67 3.04
CA PHE A 205 22.05 -33.93 2.30
C PHE A 205 22.87 -35.06 2.93
N PRO A 206 22.44 -36.33 2.79
CA PRO A 206 23.12 -37.48 3.38
C PRO A 206 24.46 -37.76 2.68
N PHE A 207 25.46 -38.17 3.47
CA PHE A 207 26.76 -38.61 2.95
C PHE A 207 26.60 -39.81 2.00
N PRO A 208 27.31 -39.87 0.84
CA PRO A 208 28.41 -39.00 0.40
C PRO A 208 27.99 -37.80 -0.45
N LEU A 209 26.70 -37.43 -0.49
CA LEU A 209 26.25 -36.27 -1.26
C LEU A 209 26.63 -34.97 -0.53
N ASN A 210 27.12 -33.99 -1.29
CA ASN A 210 27.31 -32.62 -0.78
C ASN A 210 25.95 -32.03 -0.36
N HIS A 211 25.98 -31.02 0.51
CA HIS A 211 24.77 -30.27 0.90
C HIS A 211 24.19 -29.48 -0.28
N ARG A 212 22.93 -29.05 -0.17
CA ARG A 212 22.28 -28.23 -1.19
C ARG A 212 22.15 -26.80 -0.73
N ASP A 213 22.41 -25.89 -1.65
CA ASP A 213 22.27 -24.45 -1.47
C ASP A 213 21.11 -23.99 -2.34
N TYR A 214 20.04 -23.53 -1.71
CA TYR A 214 18.86 -22.97 -2.35
C TYR A 214 18.83 -21.46 -2.13
N LEU A 215 18.60 -20.73 -3.21
CA LEU A 215 18.32 -19.31 -3.18
C LEU A 215 17.05 -19.10 -4.00
N TYR A 216 15.98 -18.69 -3.34
CA TYR A 216 14.66 -18.61 -3.96
C TYR A 216 13.89 -17.41 -3.44
N VAL A 217 13.02 -16.86 -4.29
CA VAL A 217 11.99 -15.93 -3.85
C VAL A 217 10.80 -16.73 -3.31
N ARG A 218 10.16 -16.23 -2.26
CA ARG A 218 8.95 -16.78 -1.64
C ARG A 218 7.93 -15.67 -1.49
N ARG A 219 6.72 -15.90 -1.98
CA ARG A 219 5.54 -15.06 -1.71
C ARG A 219 4.38 -15.92 -1.29
N TYR A 220 3.48 -15.37 -0.48
CA TYR A 220 2.22 -16.02 -0.16
C TYR A 220 1.06 -15.05 -0.27
N CYS A 221 -0.12 -15.57 -0.58
CA CYS A 221 -1.37 -14.82 -0.51
C CYS A 221 -2.44 -15.61 0.24
N LEU A 222 -3.41 -14.87 0.78
CA LEU A 222 -4.61 -15.43 1.35
C LEU A 222 -5.76 -15.24 0.38
N ASP A 223 -6.38 -16.35 0.01
CA ASP A 223 -7.63 -16.34 -0.74
C ASP A 223 -8.79 -16.60 0.23
N ILE A 224 -9.50 -15.52 0.58
CA ILE A 224 -10.71 -15.54 1.43
C ILE A 224 -11.99 -15.36 0.62
N SER A 225 -11.94 -15.50 -0.71
CA SER A 225 -13.11 -15.33 -1.59
C SER A 225 -14.28 -16.28 -1.26
N ILE A 226 -13.98 -17.43 -0.66
CA ILE A 226 -14.96 -18.40 -0.15
C ILE A 226 -14.87 -18.44 1.37
N GLU A 227 -15.75 -17.71 2.05
CA GLU A 227 -15.76 -17.60 3.53
C GLU A 227 -15.83 -18.94 4.26
N THR A 228 -16.43 -19.96 3.64
CA THR A 228 -16.61 -21.29 4.24
C THR A 228 -15.38 -22.20 4.08
N SER A 229 -14.41 -21.83 3.25
CA SER A 229 -13.18 -22.60 3.04
C SER A 229 -12.04 -21.72 2.51
N PRO A 230 -11.53 -20.80 3.36
CA PRO A 230 -10.44 -19.91 3.02
C PRO A 230 -9.15 -20.69 2.81
N LYS A 231 -8.26 -20.09 2.02
CA LYS A 231 -7.06 -20.76 1.50
C LYS A 231 -5.84 -19.87 1.58
N ILE A 232 -4.69 -20.52 1.57
CA ILE A 232 -3.36 -19.90 1.56
C ILE A 232 -2.60 -20.49 0.39
N ILE A 233 -2.03 -19.64 -0.47
CA ILE A 233 -1.18 -20.07 -1.56
C ILE A 233 0.22 -19.56 -1.27
N ILE A 234 1.20 -20.46 -1.24
CA ILE A 234 2.62 -20.13 -1.09
C ILE A 234 3.30 -20.53 -2.39
N LYS A 235 4.01 -19.60 -3.02
CA LYS A 235 4.77 -19.81 -4.24
C LYS A 235 6.24 -19.50 -3.99
N CYS A 236 7.10 -20.40 -4.43
CA CYS A 236 8.54 -20.23 -4.43
C CYS A 236 9.12 -20.58 -5.79
N HIS A 237 10.12 -19.82 -6.24
CA HIS A 237 11.00 -20.25 -7.35
C HIS A 237 12.42 -19.74 -7.15
N SER A 238 13.39 -20.47 -7.71
CA SER A 238 14.81 -20.13 -7.63
C SER A 238 15.12 -18.78 -8.26
N ILE A 239 16.05 -18.05 -7.66
CA ILE A 239 16.54 -16.74 -8.11
C ILE A 239 18.07 -16.65 -7.98
N ASN A 240 18.70 -15.72 -8.69
CA ASN A 240 20.11 -15.36 -8.51
C ASN A 240 20.22 -14.02 -7.80
N HIS A 241 21.14 -13.91 -6.83
CA HIS A 241 21.40 -12.66 -6.11
C HIS A 241 22.91 -12.35 -6.11
N PRO A 242 23.35 -11.13 -6.48
CA PRO A 242 24.77 -10.82 -6.67
C PRO A 242 25.58 -10.89 -5.38
N ASN A 243 24.96 -10.64 -4.22
CA ASN A 243 25.61 -10.70 -2.92
C ASN A 243 25.63 -12.11 -2.31
N VAL A 244 25.01 -13.11 -2.96
CA VAL A 244 24.98 -14.50 -2.46
C VAL A 244 25.76 -15.41 -3.41
N HIS A 245 27.06 -15.55 -3.12
CA HIS A 245 27.95 -16.40 -3.90
C HIS A 245 27.74 -17.88 -3.58
N ASN A 246 27.98 -18.72 -4.60
CA ASN A 246 27.90 -20.18 -4.47
C ASN A 246 28.99 -20.71 -3.52
N ASP A 247 28.59 -21.43 -2.47
CA ASP A 247 29.52 -22.09 -1.56
C ASP A 247 30.11 -23.34 -2.23
N LYS A 248 31.44 -23.40 -2.36
CA LYS A 248 32.15 -24.53 -2.96
C LYS A 248 31.93 -25.87 -2.24
N LYS A 249 31.47 -25.84 -0.98
CA LYS A 249 31.14 -27.05 -0.19
C LYS A 249 29.72 -27.56 -0.44
N CYS A 250 28.88 -26.74 -1.07
CA CYS A 250 27.48 -27.06 -1.37
C CYS A 250 27.26 -27.15 -2.89
N VAL A 251 26.14 -27.75 -3.28
CA VAL A 251 25.68 -27.77 -4.67
C VAL A 251 24.50 -26.81 -4.78
N ARG A 252 24.68 -25.70 -5.50
CA ARG A 252 23.61 -24.74 -5.79
C ARG A 252 22.53 -25.36 -6.68
N VAL A 253 21.29 -25.31 -6.20
CA VAL A 253 20.08 -25.70 -6.93
C VAL A 253 19.57 -24.49 -7.70
N ASN A 254 19.73 -24.50 -9.02
CA ASN A 254 19.34 -23.39 -9.91
C ASN A 254 17.92 -23.54 -10.48
N LYS A 255 17.33 -24.73 -10.35
CA LYS A 255 15.98 -25.02 -10.79
C LYS A 255 15.25 -25.57 -9.59
N TYR A 256 14.50 -24.72 -8.92
CA TYR A 256 13.64 -25.09 -7.82
C TYR A 256 12.36 -24.28 -7.95
N GLU A 257 11.22 -24.96 -7.84
CA GLU A 257 9.93 -24.31 -7.80
C GLU A 257 9.00 -25.12 -6.90
N SER A 258 8.20 -24.42 -6.11
CA SER A 258 7.16 -25.04 -5.30
C SER A 258 5.92 -24.16 -5.19
N THR A 259 4.76 -24.80 -5.27
CA THR A 259 3.47 -24.21 -4.96
C THR A 259 2.82 -25.02 -3.86
N MET A 260 2.45 -24.39 -2.75
CA MET A 260 1.64 -25.00 -1.69
C MET A 260 0.30 -24.30 -1.57
N ILE A 261 -0.78 -25.05 -1.71
CA ILE A 261 -2.15 -24.60 -1.46
C ILE A 261 -2.59 -25.23 -0.13
N ILE A 262 -2.94 -24.41 0.85
CA ILE A 262 -3.46 -24.85 2.16
C ILE A 262 -4.91 -24.39 2.24
N GLN A 263 -5.85 -25.33 2.32
CA GLN A 263 -7.27 -25.05 2.42
C GLN A 263 -7.77 -25.41 3.82
N SER A 264 -8.40 -24.45 4.50
CA SER A 264 -9.05 -24.72 5.78
C SER A 264 -10.38 -25.44 5.59
N LYS A 265 -10.73 -26.31 6.55
CA LYS A 265 -12.07 -26.93 6.63
C LYS A 265 -13.13 -25.95 7.12
N HIS A 266 -12.72 -24.98 7.92
CA HIS A 266 -13.56 -23.95 8.53
C HIS A 266 -12.82 -22.62 8.43
N LYS A 267 -12.49 -21.93 9.53
CA LYS A 267 -11.67 -20.71 9.50
C LYS A 267 -10.17 -21.01 9.45
N LEU A 268 -9.35 -20.04 9.04
CA LEU A 268 -7.90 -20.21 8.90
C LEU A 268 -7.19 -20.54 10.24
N ASP A 269 -7.73 -20.06 11.35
CA ASP A 269 -7.23 -20.25 12.71
C ASP A 269 -7.82 -21.49 13.42
N GLU A 270 -8.86 -22.09 12.86
CA GLU A 270 -9.50 -23.29 13.38
C GLU A 270 -8.77 -24.57 12.92
N LYS A 271 -8.86 -25.62 13.74
CA LYS A 271 -8.25 -26.91 13.44
C LYS A 271 -8.95 -27.59 12.27
N GLY A 272 -8.16 -28.24 11.42
CA GLY A 272 -8.68 -28.94 10.26
C GLY A 272 -8.29 -28.25 8.98
N MET A 273 -7.34 -28.84 8.27
CA MET A 273 -6.87 -28.35 6.99
C MET A 273 -6.52 -29.51 6.06
N LYS A 274 -6.51 -29.22 4.77
CA LYS A 274 -5.93 -30.06 3.73
C LYS A 274 -4.97 -29.21 2.91
N PHE A 275 -3.93 -29.81 2.36
CA PHE A 275 -2.97 -29.08 1.54
C PHE A 275 -2.55 -29.88 0.31
N LEU A 276 -2.17 -29.15 -0.73
CA LEU A 276 -1.54 -29.65 -1.95
C LEU A 276 -0.21 -28.93 -2.11
N LEU A 277 0.90 -29.66 -2.03
CA LEU A 277 2.21 -29.17 -2.42
C LEU A 277 2.56 -29.77 -3.78
N THR A 278 2.82 -28.91 -4.76
CA THR A 278 3.45 -29.28 -6.03
C THR A 278 4.86 -28.73 -6.02
N TYR A 279 5.88 -29.56 -6.25
CA TYR A 279 7.25 -29.06 -6.33
C TYR A 279 8.11 -29.86 -7.32
N HIS A 280 9.13 -29.21 -7.85
CA HIS A 280 10.17 -29.86 -8.64
C HIS A 280 11.53 -29.20 -8.37
N GLU A 281 12.60 -29.97 -8.50
CA GLU A 281 13.95 -29.45 -8.34
C GLU A 281 14.97 -30.24 -9.18
N ASP A 282 16.03 -29.55 -9.61
CA ASP A 282 17.25 -30.17 -10.14
C ASP A 282 18.35 -30.13 -9.08
N ALA A 283 18.38 -31.17 -8.25
CA ALA A 283 19.39 -31.32 -7.21
C ALA A 283 20.79 -31.66 -7.76
N LYS A 284 21.00 -31.72 -9.10
CA LYS A 284 22.29 -32.03 -9.75
C LYS A 284 23.01 -33.24 -9.16
N ALA A 285 22.26 -34.25 -8.71
CA ALA A 285 22.81 -35.44 -8.09
C ALA A 285 23.04 -36.50 -9.17
N SER A 286 24.30 -36.93 -9.34
CA SER A 286 24.69 -38.00 -10.29
C SER A 286 24.34 -39.40 -9.75
N ILE A 287 23.14 -39.59 -9.22
CA ILE A 287 22.67 -40.86 -8.66
C ILE A 287 21.58 -41.48 -9.56
N PRO A 288 21.45 -42.82 -9.60
CA PRO A 288 20.41 -43.47 -10.40
C PRO A 288 19.01 -42.97 -10.04
N THR A 289 18.13 -42.86 -11.04
CA THR A 289 16.75 -42.41 -10.87
C THR A 289 15.98 -43.17 -9.80
N SER A 290 16.20 -44.48 -9.69
CA SER A 290 15.60 -45.33 -8.65
C SER A 290 16.03 -44.93 -7.23
N THR A 291 17.26 -44.43 -7.07
CA THR A 291 17.79 -43.97 -5.77
C THR A 291 17.20 -42.60 -5.40
N TYR A 292 17.11 -41.68 -6.37
CA TYR A 292 16.43 -40.39 -6.16
C TYR A 292 14.95 -40.58 -5.79
N SER A 293 14.30 -41.52 -6.47
CA SER A 293 12.92 -41.92 -6.21
C SER A 293 12.73 -42.45 -4.79
N TYR A 294 13.64 -43.30 -4.32
CA TYR A 294 13.62 -43.84 -2.97
C TYR A 294 13.82 -42.76 -1.90
N LEU A 295 14.75 -41.82 -2.14
CA LEU A 295 14.96 -40.67 -1.26
C LEU A 295 13.72 -39.77 -1.18
N ALA A 296 13.05 -39.52 -2.31
CA ALA A 296 11.80 -38.77 -2.32
C ALA A 296 10.67 -39.51 -1.57
N GLN A 297 10.53 -40.82 -1.77
CA GLN A 297 9.51 -41.65 -1.10
C GLN A 297 9.68 -41.71 0.42
N SER A 298 10.90 -41.57 0.93
CA SER A 298 11.20 -41.62 2.37
C SER A 298 11.31 -40.23 3.00
N GLY A 299 11.99 -39.29 2.34
CA GLY A 299 12.28 -37.95 2.85
C GLY A 299 11.06 -37.02 2.84
N ILE A 300 10.21 -37.07 1.81
CA ILE A 300 9.04 -36.18 1.73
C ILE A 300 8.04 -36.47 2.85
N PRO A 301 7.60 -37.73 3.11
CA PRO A 301 6.70 -38.00 4.22
C PRO A 301 7.31 -37.62 5.58
N ASP A 302 8.59 -37.89 5.79
CA ASP A 302 9.30 -37.55 7.02
C ASP A 302 9.37 -36.02 7.25
N PHE A 303 9.62 -35.24 6.20
CA PHE A 303 9.55 -33.78 6.27
C PHE A 303 8.14 -33.29 6.65
N VAL A 304 7.10 -33.80 5.98
CA VAL A 304 5.72 -33.40 6.25
C VAL A 304 5.29 -33.77 7.68
N GLU A 305 5.68 -34.94 8.18
CA GLU A 305 5.40 -35.36 9.56
C GLU A 305 6.15 -34.47 10.58
N ARG A 306 7.43 -34.13 10.34
CA ARG A 306 8.16 -33.18 11.21
C ARG A 306 7.53 -31.80 11.20
N LEU A 307 7.14 -31.29 10.04
CA LEU A 307 6.46 -30.02 9.89
C LEU A 307 5.14 -30.00 10.69
N HIS A 308 4.37 -31.08 10.62
CA HIS A 308 3.15 -31.27 11.43
C HIS A 308 3.43 -31.28 12.93
N LEU A 309 4.46 -32.01 13.37
CA LEU A 309 4.87 -32.03 14.79
C LEU A 309 5.35 -30.67 15.28
N ALA A 310 6.06 -29.92 14.44
CA ALA A 310 6.51 -28.56 14.76
C ALA A 310 5.32 -27.60 14.89
N ALA A 311 4.31 -27.71 14.02
CA ALA A 311 3.05 -26.98 14.12
C ALA A 311 2.31 -27.27 15.42
N LYS A 312 2.27 -28.54 15.85
CA LYS A 312 1.65 -28.91 17.15
C LYS A 312 2.38 -28.34 18.36
N LYS A 313 3.69 -28.12 18.25
CA LYS A 313 4.56 -27.64 19.33
C LYS A 313 4.76 -26.13 19.32
N LEU A 314 4.26 -25.42 18.30
CA LEU A 314 4.41 -23.97 18.18
C LEU A 314 3.81 -23.31 19.44
N PRO A 315 4.58 -22.50 20.19
CA PRO A 315 4.09 -21.86 21.41
C PRO A 315 2.83 -21.02 21.15
N LYS A 316 1.87 -21.04 22.07
CA LYS A 316 0.65 -20.20 21.96
C LYS A 316 0.97 -18.69 21.96
N SER A 317 2.13 -18.30 22.48
CA SER A 317 2.64 -16.93 22.48
C SER A 317 3.31 -16.50 21.16
N SER A 318 3.47 -17.42 20.20
CA SER A 318 3.98 -17.15 18.84
C SER A 318 2.84 -17.16 17.81
N GLY A 319 1.61 -16.85 18.25
CA GLY A 319 0.39 -17.04 17.48
C GLY A 319 0.13 -15.93 16.46
N LEU A 320 0.20 -16.30 15.17
CA LEU A 320 -0.73 -15.79 14.17
C LEU A 320 -2.07 -16.53 14.36
N SER A 321 -3.08 -15.88 14.93
CA SER A 321 -4.47 -16.35 14.94
C SER A 321 -5.42 -15.31 14.36
N GLY A 322 -5.52 -15.28 13.02
CA GLY A 322 -6.48 -14.49 12.27
C GLY A 322 -5.85 -13.26 11.61
N ASN A 323 -5.50 -13.40 10.32
CA ASN A 323 -4.84 -12.40 9.44
C ASN A 323 -3.31 -12.27 9.65
N PRO A 324 -2.45 -12.51 8.65
CA PRO A 324 -0.99 -12.37 8.73
C PRO A 324 -0.51 -10.93 8.98
N TYR A 325 -1.41 -9.95 8.98
CA TYR A 325 -1.16 -8.54 9.32
C TYR A 325 -1.55 -8.18 10.77
N LEU A 326 -1.90 -9.17 11.58
CA LEU A 326 -2.34 -8.96 12.95
C LEU A 326 -1.55 -9.93 13.82
N PHE A 327 -0.55 -9.43 14.53
CA PHE A 327 -0.41 -9.50 15.98
C PHE A 327 0.94 -8.92 16.39
N ALA A 328 0.99 -8.45 17.62
CA ALA A 328 2.19 -7.96 18.28
C ALA A 328 3.41 -8.85 17.99
N ASN A 329 4.48 -8.26 17.47
CA ASN A 329 5.78 -8.93 17.44
C ASN A 329 6.53 -8.67 18.75
N GLU A 330 7.81 -9.04 18.84
CA GLU A 330 8.59 -8.76 20.06
C GLU A 330 8.73 -7.25 20.37
N PHE A 331 8.46 -6.39 19.39
CA PHE A 331 8.71 -4.94 19.45
C PHE A 331 7.45 -4.08 19.55
N THR A 332 6.31 -4.52 19.03
CA THR A 332 5.12 -3.68 18.82
C THR A 332 3.88 -4.39 19.34
N ASN A 333 3.03 -3.69 20.09
CA ASN A 333 1.69 -4.12 20.45
C ASN A 333 0.67 -3.58 19.43
N VAL A 334 -0.36 -4.37 19.14
CA VAL A 334 -1.37 -4.05 18.12
C VAL A 334 -2.78 -4.21 18.70
N TRP A 335 -3.61 -3.20 18.51
CA TRP A 335 -5.04 -3.22 18.84
C TRP A 335 -5.83 -2.68 17.66
N VAL A 336 -6.74 -3.46 17.12
CA VAL A 336 -7.53 -3.09 15.93
C VAL A 336 -9.02 -3.18 16.20
N GLY A 337 -9.81 -2.36 15.50
CA GLY A 337 -11.25 -2.33 15.67
C GLY A 337 -11.69 -1.75 17.03
N ILE A 338 -11.01 -0.71 17.52
CA ILE A 338 -11.43 0.00 18.74
C ILE A 338 -12.49 1.05 18.37
N PRO A 339 -13.73 0.98 18.90
CA PRO A 339 -14.74 1.97 18.62
C PRO A 339 -14.38 3.29 19.32
N TYR A 340 -14.38 4.38 18.56
CA TYR A 340 -14.12 5.72 19.12
C TYR A 340 -15.38 6.58 19.21
N ALA A 341 -16.47 6.16 18.55
CA ALA A 341 -17.75 6.85 18.56
C ALA A 341 -18.91 5.86 18.65
N THR A 342 -20.07 6.37 19.04
CA THR A 342 -21.33 5.60 19.00
C THR A 342 -21.69 5.28 17.53
N PRO A 343 -22.14 4.05 17.21
CA PRO A 343 -22.52 3.66 15.85
C PRO A 343 -23.51 4.65 15.22
N PRO A 344 -23.21 5.24 14.05
CA PRO A 344 -24.04 6.27 13.42
C PRO A 344 -25.21 5.68 12.62
N VAL A 345 -25.91 4.69 13.21
CA VAL A 345 -26.99 3.92 12.57
C VAL A 345 -28.37 4.44 12.93
N GLY A 346 -29.35 4.19 12.06
CA GLY A 346 -30.76 4.49 12.33
C GLY A 346 -31.00 5.98 12.62
N ALA A 347 -31.47 6.31 13.84
CA ALA A 347 -31.71 7.69 14.23
C ALA A 347 -30.41 8.53 14.30
N PHE A 348 -29.26 7.89 14.56
CA PHE A 348 -27.95 8.54 14.61
C PHE A 348 -27.36 8.77 13.20
N ARG A 349 -27.99 8.25 12.14
CA ARG A 349 -27.57 8.53 10.77
C ARG A 349 -27.60 10.04 10.51
N TRP A 350 -26.49 10.53 9.98
CA TRP A 350 -26.20 11.94 9.72
C TRP A 350 -26.14 12.88 10.93
N GLN A 351 -26.19 12.34 12.15
CA GLN A 351 -25.83 13.11 13.33
C GLN A 351 -24.31 13.26 13.46
N LYS A 352 -23.89 14.31 14.15
CA LYS A 352 -22.50 14.48 14.59
C LYS A 352 -22.05 13.27 15.41
N ALA A 353 -20.81 12.83 15.22
CA ALA A 353 -20.23 11.76 16.04
C ALA A 353 -20.42 12.05 17.53
N GLN A 354 -20.92 11.06 18.27
CA GLN A 354 -21.04 11.11 19.71
C GLN A 354 -19.97 10.21 20.33
N PRO A 355 -19.40 10.57 21.50
CA PRO A 355 -18.44 9.71 22.18
C PRO A 355 -18.99 8.29 22.36
N TYR A 356 -18.12 7.29 22.26
CA TYR A 356 -18.52 5.92 22.51
C TYR A 356 -18.95 5.76 23.98
N VAL A 357 -20.17 5.27 24.21
CA VAL A 357 -20.69 5.03 25.55
C VAL A 357 -20.51 3.56 25.91
N VAL A 358 -19.65 3.29 26.90
CA VAL A 358 -19.51 1.96 27.48
C VAL A 358 -20.79 1.66 28.29
N ASN A 359 -21.52 0.61 27.92
CA ASN A 359 -22.68 0.18 28.68
C ASN A 359 -22.25 -0.36 30.06
N ASN A 360 -22.42 0.47 31.10
CA ASN A 360 -22.04 0.21 32.50
C ASN A 360 -22.69 -1.05 33.13
N SER A 361 -23.61 -1.73 32.45
CA SER A 361 -24.13 -3.03 32.87
C SER A 361 -23.10 -4.15 32.74
N GLN A 362 -21.97 -3.91 32.07
CA GLN A 362 -20.85 -4.84 31.93
C GLN A 362 -19.50 -4.22 32.36
N ASN A 363 -19.44 -3.64 33.57
CA ASN A 363 -18.25 -2.98 34.14
C ASN A 363 -16.94 -3.81 34.21
N ASN A 364 -16.89 -5.02 33.66
CA ASN A 364 -15.72 -5.92 33.63
C ASN A 364 -15.52 -6.66 32.29
N THR A 365 -16.22 -6.32 31.21
CA THR A 365 -15.99 -7.00 29.93
C THR A 365 -14.83 -6.37 29.17
N ILE A 366 -13.75 -7.14 29.01
CA ILE A 366 -12.66 -6.83 28.10
C ILE A 366 -13.21 -6.78 26.67
N GLN A 367 -12.97 -5.68 25.96
CA GLN A 367 -13.24 -5.60 24.54
C GLN A 367 -12.06 -6.21 23.77
N HIS A 368 -12.36 -7.22 22.93
CA HIS A 368 -11.36 -7.85 22.08
C HIS A 368 -11.05 -6.96 20.86
N ALA A 369 -9.95 -6.22 20.92
CA ALA A 369 -9.44 -5.40 19.82
C ALA A 369 -8.45 -6.18 18.93
N THR A 370 -8.89 -7.33 18.41
CA THR A 370 -8.05 -8.26 17.63
C THR A 370 -8.52 -8.46 16.20
N HIS A 371 -9.60 -7.80 15.80
CA HIS A 371 -10.13 -7.83 14.44
C HIS A 371 -10.46 -6.40 14.00
N TYR A 372 -10.14 -6.06 12.76
CA TYR A 372 -10.53 -4.77 12.21
C TYR A 372 -12.05 -4.60 12.22
N GLY A 373 -12.50 -3.37 12.47
CA GLY A 373 -13.88 -2.98 12.21
C GLY A 373 -14.18 -2.95 10.71
N PRO A 374 -15.47 -2.93 10.32
CA PRO A 374 -15.85 -2.80 8.92
C PRO A 374 -15.42 -1.44 8.35
N SER A 375 -15.19 -1.41 7.04
CA SER A 375 -15.02 -0.16 6.29
C SER A 375 -16.34 0.61 6.25
N CYS A 376 -16.30 1.94 6.20
CA CYS A 376 -17.53 2.72 6.07
C CYS A 376 -18.22 2.47 4.73
N LEU A 377 -19.56 2.49 4.71
CA LEU A 377 -20.36 2.30 3.50
C LEU A 377 -19.91 3.20 2.34
N GLN A 378 -19.57 2.56 1.24
CA GLN A 378 -19.06 3.17 0.01
C GLN A 378 -19.28 2.21 -1.17
N ILE A 379 -19.23 2.74 -2.39
CA ILE A 379 -19.21 1.90 -3.60
C ILE A 379 -17.79 1.34 -3.72
N ASN A 380 -17.62 0.02 -3.62
CA ASN A 380 -16.33 -0.61 -3.87
C ASN A 380 -16.07 -0.70 -5.37
N ARG A 381 -15.57 0.37 -5.98
CA ARG A 381 -15.45 0.48 -7.45
C ARG A 381 -14.45 -0.50 -8.05
N ASN A 382 -13.44 -0.92 -7.28
CA ASN A 382 -12.25 -1.59 -7.81
C ASN A 382 -11.72 -2.76 -6.96
N GLY A 383 -12.38 -3.11 -5.85
CA GLY A 383 -11.89 -4.14 -4.93
C GLY A 383 -10.74 -3.69 -4.02
N PHE A 384 -10.19 -2.48 -4.22
CA PHE A 384 -9.07 -1.95 -3.42
C PHE A 384 -9.42 -1.68 -1.96
N THR A 385 -10.69 -1.38 -1.66
CA THR A 385 -11.12 -1.21 -0.27
C THR A 385 -11.61 -2.54 0.31
N PRO A 386 -10.99 -3.04 1.39
CA PRO A 386 -11.42 -4.27 2.03
C PRO A 386 -12.82 -4.13 2.63
N GLY A 387 -13.67 -5.14 2.42
CA GLY A 387 -14.92 -5.31 3.15
C GLY A 387 -14.72 -6.06 4.48
N PRO A 388 -15.77 -6.24 5.29
CA PRO A 388 -17.16 -5.83 5.03
C PRO A 388 -17.37 -4.31 5.13
N PHE A 389 -18.46 -3.81 4.53
CA PHE A 389 -18.86 -2.39 4.57
C PHE A 389 -20.10 -2.22 5.45
N ASP A 390 -20.08 -1.27 6.38
CA ASP A 390 -21.19 -1.01 7.31
C ASP A 390 -21.31 0.49 7.66
N GLU A 391 -22.46 0.90 8.18
CA GLU A 391 -22.64 2.22 8.82
C GLU A 391 -22.01 2.26 10.21
N ASP A 392 -22.06 1.14 10.94
CA ASP A 392 -21.28 0.99 12.16
C ASP A 392 -19.81 0.77 11.79
N CYS A 393 -19.10 1.85 11.48
CA CYS A 393 -17.74 1.82 10.94
C CYS A 393 -16.74 2.74 11.67
N LEU A 394 -17.17 3.43 12.74
CA LEU A 394 -16.35 4.42 13.46
C LEU A 394 -15.36 3.78 14.44
N TYR A 395 -14.41 3.05 13.86
CA TYR A 395 -13.34 2.32 14.54
C TYR A 395 -11.97 2.91 14.21
N LEU A 396 -11.04 2.78 15.15
CA LEU A 396 -9.63 3.09 14.99
C LEU A 396 -8.75 1.89 15.35
N ASN A 397 -7.50 1.95 14.91
CA ASN A 397 -6.47 0.94 15.09
C ASN A 397 -5.22 1.60 15.68
N VAL A 398 -4.52 0.90 16.57
CA VAL A 398 -3.34 1.41 17.29
C VAL A 398 -2.20 0.40 17.21
N TRP A 399 -1.04 0.86 16.77
CA TRP A 399 0.23 0.14 16.81
C TRP A 399 1.19 0.93 17.69
N ALA A 400 1.60 0.36 18.84
CA ALA A 400 2.44 1.04 19.80
C ALA A 400 3.69 0.20 20.14
N PRO A 401 4.86 0.82 20.35
CA PRO A 401 6.04 0.08 20.82
C PRO A 401 5.76 -0.64 22.14
N ARG A 402 6.27 -1.86 22.27
CA ARG A 402 6.12 -2.72 23.45
C ARG A 402 7.06 -2.30 24.58
N LYS A 403 8.22 -1.74 24.23
CA LYS A 403 9.15 -1.17 25.21
C LYS A 403 8.56 0.11 25.77
N PRO A 404 8.77 0.41 27.07
CA PRO A 404 8.40 1.71 27.61
C PRO A 404 9.13 2.85 26.87
N PRO A 405 8.48 4.00 26.70
CA PRO A 405 9.12 5.18 26.10
C PRO A 405 10.34 5.62 26.92
N ALA A 406 11.38 6.06 26.21
CA ALA A 406 12.58 6.61 26.85
C ALA A 406 12.30 7.97 27.51
N LEU A 407 11.35 8.72 26.96
CA LEU A 407 10.89 9.99 27.51
C LEU A 407 9.73 9.74 28.49
N SER A 408 9.71 10.50 29.59
CA SER A 408 8.62 10.43 30.57
C SER A 408 7.29 10.95 30.04
N THR A 409 7.28 11.68 28.92
CA THR A 409 6.07 12.24 28.31
C THR A 409 5.31 11.24 27.43
N GLY A 410 5.97 10.16 27.00
CA GLY A 410 5.40 9.16 26.08
C GLY A 410 6.06 9.16 24.70
N TYR A 411 5.58 8.27 23.83
CA TYR A 411 5.94 8.25 22.41
C TYR A 411 5.13 9.29 21.63
N PRO A 412 5.71 9.99 20.63
CA PRO A 412 4.93 10.77 19.67
C PRO A 412 3.86 9.90 19.00
N VAL A 413 2.75 10.52 18.57
CA VAL A 413 1.60 9.81 18.00
C VAL A 413 1.32 10.35 16.61
N ILE A 414 1.21 9.47 15.62
CA ILE A 414 0.74 9.81 14.27
C ILE A 414 -0.68 9.30 14.11
N LEU A 415 -1.61 10.18 13.75
CA LEU A 415 -2.97 9.81 13.34
C LEU A 415 -3.06 9.87 11.81
N TRP A 416 -3.16 8.71 11.19
CA TRP A 416 -3.40 8.53 9.76
C TRP A 416 -4.88 8.72 9.42
N ILE A 417 -5.15 9.65 8.49
CA ILE A 417 -6.45 9.92 7.89
C ILE A 417 -6.37 9.54 6.42
N HIS A 418 -7.08 8.48 6.01
CA HIS A 418 -6.98 7.95 4.65
C HIS A 418 -7.59 8.88 3.58
N GLY A 419 -7.03 8.82 2.37
CA GLY A 419 -7.54 9.47 1.16
C GLY A 419 -8.77 8.78 0.56
N GLY A 420 -8.98 8.97 -0.75
CA GLY A 420 -10.11 8.41 -1.52
C GLY A 420 -11.22 9.40 -1.90
N GLY A 421 -10.85 10.68 -2.10
CA GLY A 421 -11.75 11.70 -2.64
C GLY A 421 -13.00 12.00 -1.80
N PHE A 422 -13.00 11.59 -0.52
CA PHE A 422 -14.17 11.59 0.39
C PHE A 422 -15.30 10.62 0.01
N ILE A 423 -15.14 9.79 -1.02
CA ILE A 423 -16.18 8.88 -1.50
C ILE A 423 -15.86 7.40 -1.23
N GLU A 424 -14.58 7.07 -1.09
CA GLU A 424 -14.06 5.73 -0.81
C GLU A 424 -12.81 5.82 0.08
N GLY A 425 -12.31 4.66 0.53
CA GLY A 425 -11.15 4.52 1.40
C GLY A 425 -11.46 3.78 2.70
N SER A 426 -10.42 3.26 3.36
CA SER A 426 -10.53 2.61 4.66
C SER A 426 -9.20 2.56 5.39
N ALA A 427 -9.24 2.66 6.72
CA ALA A 427 -8.11 2.43 7.61
C ALA A 427 -7.68 0.96 7.71
N THR A 428 -8.43 0.04 7.07
CA THR A 428 -8.12 -1.40 7.02
C THR A 428 -7.38 -1.80 5.74
N GLN A 429 -7.11 -0.85 4.83
CA GLN A 429 -6.32 -1.11 3.63
C GLN A 429 -4.91 -1.56 4.01
N VAL A 430 -4.41 -2.58 3.32
CA VAL A 430 -3.09 -3.21 3.60
C VAL A 430 -1.96 -2.19 3.52
N ILE A 431 -2.04 -1.25 2.58
CA ILE A 431 -1.06 -0.17 2.41
C ILE A 431 -0.96 0.79 3.61
N TYR A 432 -1.94 0.74 4.54
CA TYR A 432 -1.98 1.58 5.74
C TYR A 432 -1.76 0.78 7.04
N ASP A 433 -1.27 -0.46 6.98
CA ASP A 433 -0.90 -1.21 8.17
C ASP A 433 0.26 -0.51 8.89
N GLY A 434 -0.03 0.00 10.10
CA GLY A 434 0.94 0.73 10.92
C GLY A 434 2.07 -0.13 11.49
N LEU A 435 2.02 -1.46 11.35
CA LEU A 435 3.02 -2.36 11.92
C LEU A 435 4.41 -2.14 11.32
N SER A 436 4.51 -2.09 9.99
CA SER A 436 5.79 -1.91 9.29
C SER A 436 6.43 -0.57 9.62
N TRP A 437 5.63 0.50 9.68
CA TRP A 437 6.09 1.84 10.02
C TRP A 437 6.59 1.93 11.46
N THR A 438 5.81 1.38 12.40
CA THR A 438 6.17 1.36 13.82
C THR A 438 7.46 0.55 14.04
N ASN A 439 7.60 -0.60 13.38
CA ASN A 439 8.81 -1.43 13.49
C ASN A 439 10.04 -0.73 12.91
N ALA A 440 9.94 -0.12 11.73
CA ALA A 440 11.03 0.64 11.11
C ALA A 440 11.47 1.78 12.04
N ALA A 441 10.51 2.54 12.59
CA ALA A 441 10.78 3.61 13.54
C ALA A 441 11.48 3.13 14.82
N ILE A 442 11.10 1.96 15.34
CA ILE A 442 11.78 1.34 16.50
C ILE A 442 13.23 0.98 16.15
N GLN A 443 13.48 0.40 14.98
CA GLN A 443 14.82 0.00 14.54
C GLN A 443 15.75 1.20 14.34
N GLU A 444 15.20 2.33 13.89
CA GLU A 444 15.92 3.60 13.75
C GLU A 444 16.05 4.41 15.05
N ASN A 445 15.55 3.86 16.18
CA ASN A 445 15.53 4.56 17.48
C ASN A 445 14.72 5.87 17.45
N ASN A 446 13.69 5.94 16.59
CA ASN A 446 12.75 7.05 16.41
C ASN A 446 11.29 6.60 16.62
N ALA A 447 11.08 5.67 17.56
CA ALA A 447 9.80 5.01 17.78
C ALA A 447 8.64 6.01 18.03
N PHE A 448 7.49 5.75 17.41
CA PHE A 448 6.24 6.48 17.59
C PHE A 448 5.06 5.49 17.65
N ILE A 449 3.90 5.97 18.08
CA ILE A 449 2.63 5.23 17.99
C ILE A 449 1.92 5.61 16.70
N MET A 450 1.54 4.61 15.91
CA MET A 450 0.70 4.81 14.74
C MET A 450 -0.76 4.56 15.13
N VAL A 451 -1.65 5.45 14.70
CA VAL A 451 -3.10 5.30 14.83
C VAL A 451 -3.73 5.50 13.45
N SER A 452 -4.61 4.61 13.02
CA SER A 452 -5.41 4.81 11.80
C SER A 452 -6.90 4.78 12.14
N MET A 453 -7.72 5.51 11.39
CA MET A 453 -9.15 5.66 11.69
C MET A 453 -10.01 5.65 10.43
N ASN A 454 -11.19 5.01 10.55
CA ASN A 454 -12.25 5.16 9.57
C ASN A 454 -13.08 6.41 9.87
N TYR A 455 -13.58 7.08 8.84
CA TYR A 455 -14.57 8.16 8.95
C TYR A 455 -15.67 7.97 7.91
N ARG A 456 -16.89 8.48 8.16
CA ARG A 456 -17.97 8.35 7.18
C ARG A 456 -17.62 9.08 5.88
N LEU A 457 -17.94 8.44 4.76
CA LEU A 457 -17.65 8.90 3.40
C LEU A 457 -18.96 9.23 2.67
N ASN A 458 -18.86 9.82 1.48
CA ASN A 458 -19.96 10.07 0.54
C ASN A 458 -21.20 10.71 1.22
N VAL A 459 -22.42 10.34 0.79
CA VAL A 459 -23.66 10.74 1.46
C VAL A 459 -23.69 10.35 2.95
N MET A 460 -22.97 9.33 3.41
CA MET A 460 -22.98 8.98 4.83
C MET A 460 -22.23 10.00 5.69
N GLY A 461 -21.16 10.60 5.15
CA GLY A 461 -20.28 11.54 5.86
C GLY A 461 -20.43 13.00 5.48
N PHE A 462 -21.03 13.30 4.32
CA PHE A 462 -21.08 14.65 3.76
C PHE A 462 -22.50 15.01 3.30
N PHE A 463 -23.50 14.51 4.01
CA PHE A 463 -24.90 14.85 3.78
C PHE A 463 -25.25 16.20 4.38
N ALA A 464 -25.90 17.04 3.58
CA ALA A 464 -26.32 18.38 3.99
C ALA A 464 -27.84 18.50 3.99
N GLN A 465 -28.42 18.88 5.13
CA GLN A 465 -29.86 19.16 5.21
C GLN A 465 -30.17 20.15 6.35
N PRO A 466 -30.99 21.20 6.13
CA PRO A 466 -31.28 22.18 7.17
C PRO A 466 -32.01 21.59 8.38
N ALA A 467 -32.84 20.55 8.19
CA ALA A 467 -33.55 19.90 9.29
C ALA A 467 -32.63 19.24 10.35
N LEU A 468 -31.36 18.97 10.01
CA LEU A 468 -30.38 18.48 11.00
C LEU A 468 -30.06 19.53 12.06
N LEU A 469 -30.12 20.81 11.71
CA LEU A 469 -29.92 21.89 12.67
C LEU A 469 -31.07 21.92 13.67
N ASP A 470 -32.30 21.74 13.20
CA ASP A 470 -33.51 21.79 14.04
C ASP A 470 -33.55 20.67 15.09
N GLU A 471 -32.93 19.50 14.82
CA GLU A 471 -32.93 18.37 15.74
C GLU A 471 -31.98 18.54 16.92
N HIS A 472 -30.78 19.10 16.69
CA HIS A 472 -29.69 19.04 17.67
C HIS A 472 -28.90 20.34 17.82
N ASN A 473 -29.13 21.37 17.01
CA ASN A 473 -28.36 22.63 16.96
C ASN A 473 -26.83 22.41 16.85
N GLN A 474 -26.39 21.31 16.23
CA GLN A 474 -24.97 20.92 16.21
C GLN A 474 -24.29 21.15 14.86
N THR A 475 -24.77 20.49 13.79
CA THR A 475 -24.20 20.63 12.45
C THR A 475 -25.28 20.47 11.39
N THR A 476 -25.10 21.10 10.24
CA THR A 476 -25.93 20.87 9.06
C THR A 476 -25.31 19.93 8.03
N ALA A 477 -24.02 19.58 8.20
CA ALA A 477 -23.22 18.82 7.23
C ALA A 477 -21.94 18.22 7.88
N ASN A 478 -20.99 17.77 7.04
CA ASN A 478 -19.61 17.45 7.41
C ASN A 478 -19.46 16.41 8.53
N GLN A 479 -20.35 15.42 8.59
CA GLN A 479 -20.31 14.36 9.59
C GLN A 479 -18.95 13.63 9.61
N GLY A 480 -18.35 13.36 8.45
CA GLY A 480 -17.02 12.75 8.33
C GLY A 480 -15.92 13.58 9.00
N ILE A 481 -15.98 14.91 8.93
CA ILE A 481 -15.05 15.80 9.66
C ILE A 481 -15.29 15.74 11.17
N THR A 482 -16.56 15.58 11.59
CA THR A 482 -16.87 15.39 13.01
C THR A 482 -16.40 14.04 13.54
N ASP A 483 -16.39 13.00 12.70
CA ASP A 483 -15.87 11.67 13.01
C ASP A 483 -14.36 11.73 13.24
N GLN A 484 -13.62 12.38 12.33
CA GLN A 484 -12.19 12.65 12.46
C GLN A 484 -11.86 13.38 13.75
N ARG A 485 -12.66 14.40 14.12
CA ARG A 485 -12.48 15.08 15.40
C ARG A 485 -12.78 14.20 16.60
N MET A 486 -13.80 13.34 16.53
CA MET A 486 -14.10 12.42 17.62
C MET A 486 -12.97 11.42 17.84
N ALA A 487 -12.32 10.95 16.78
CA ALA A 487 -11.11 10.12 16.91
C ALA A 487 -9.96 10.89 17.57
N MET A 488 -9.74 12.17 17.21
CA MET A 488 -8.73 13.00 17.89
C MET A 488 -9.04 13.19 19.38
N ILE A 489 -10.31 13.42 19.74
CA ILE A 489 -10.74 13.51 21.15
C ILE A 489 -10.49 12.19 21.87
N TRP A 490 -10.83 11.06 21.25
CA TRP A 490 -10.55 9.74 21.81
C TRP A 490 -9.05 9.53 22.06
N ILE A 491 -8.19 9.94 21.12
CA ILE A 491 -6.73 9.83 21.27
C ILE A 491 -6.25 10.71 22.43
N GLN A 492 -6.72 11.96 22.53
CA GLN A 492 -6.40 12.85 23.64
C GLN A 492 -6.72 12.24 25.01
N ASP A 493 -7.86 11.55 25.11
CA ASP A 493 -8.33 10.96 26.36
C ASP A 493 -7.66 9.62 26.70
N ASN A 494 -7.21 8.85 25.70
CA ASN A 494 -6.83 7.44 25.89
C ASN A 494 -5.38 7.10 25.57
N ILE A 495 -4.68 7.86 24.70
CA ILE A 495 -3.41 7.39 24.10
C ILE A 495 -2.28 7.21 25.12
N VAL A 496 -2.35 7.90 26.26
CA VAL A 496 -1.39 7.73 27.37
C VAL A 496 -1.35 6.28 27.86
N GLN A 497 -2.49 5.56 27.83
CA GLN A 497 -2.55 4.16 28.23
C GLN A 497 -1.84 3.21 27.25
N PHE A 498 -1.63 3.68 26.02
CA PHE A 498 -0.85 2.99 24.99
C PHE A 498 0.63 3.42 25.01
N GLY A 499 1.02 4.28 25.96
CA GLY A 499 2.38 4.82 26.08
C GLY A 499 2.62 6.08 25.25
N GLY A 500 1.58 6.71 24.71
CA GLY A 500 1.67 7.90 23.85
C GLY A 500 1.69 9.22 24.60
N ASP A 501 2.31 10.22 24.00
CA ASP A 501 2.26 11.62 24.42
C ASP A 501 1.10 12.34 23.74
N LYS A 502 0.04 12.61 24.51
CA LYS A 502 -1.15 13.32 24.00
C LYS A 502 -0.88 14.77 23.56
N ASN A 503 0.26 15.36 23.92
CA ASN A 503 0.67 16.69 23.48
C ASN A 503 1.50 16.67 22.19
N SER A 504 1.86 15.48 21.69
CA SER A 504 2.69 15.29 20.48
C SER A 504 1.96 14.45 19.44
N ILE A 505 0.71 14.81 19.15
CA ILE A 505 -0.13 14.19 18.12
C ILE A 505 0.09 14.91 16.79
N THR A 506 0.55 14.19 15.78
CA THR A 506 0.69 14.65 14.39
C THR A 506 -0.42 14.06 13.55
N LEU A 507 -1.20 14.90 12.87
CA LEU A 507 -2.14 14.43 11.86
C LEU A 507 -1.37 14.16 10.57
N MET A 508 -1.64 13.05 9.90
CA MET A 508 -1.05 12.71 8.62
C MET A 508 -2.15 12.21 7.68
N GLY A 509 -2.14 12.66 6.43
CA GLY A 509 -3.08 12.16 5.44
C GLY A 509 -2.64 12.42 4.01
N GLU A 510 -3.15 11.57 3.12
CA GLU A 510 -2.91 11.64 1.68
C GLU A 510 -4.18 12.05 0.93
N SER A 511 -4.06 12.85 -0.13
CA SER A 511 -5.19 13.28 -0.98
C SER A 511 -6.35 13.89 -0.16
N ALA A 512 -7.54 13.27 -0.14
CA ALA A 512 -8.66 13.70 0.70
C ALA A 512 -8.35 13.68 2.22
N GLY A 513 -7.48 12.78 2.65
CA GLY A 513 -6.92 12.77 4.00
C GLY A 513 -6.06 14.00 4.26
N SER A 514 -5.21 14.41 3.30
CA SER A 514 -4.44 15.64 3.39
C SER A 514 -5.35 16.88 3.45
N HIS A 515 -6.40 16.92 2.63
CA HIS A 515 -7.44 17.96 2.72
C HIS A 515 -8.12 17.96 4.10
N SER A 516 -8.34 16.80 4.72
CA SER A 516 -8.87 16.71 6.08
C SER A 516 -7.92 17.30 7.11
N VAL A 517 -6.61 17.03 7.01
CA VAL A 517 -5.57 17.67 7.84
C VAL A 517 -5.64 19.19 7.68
N CYS A 518 -5.71 19.67 6.44
CA CYS A 518 -5.86 21.09 6.15
C CYS A 518 -7.11 21.71 6.80
N ILE A 519 -8.26 21.02 6.70
CA ILE A 519 -9.49 21.44 7.36
C ILE A 519 -9.27 21.55 8.87
N HIS A 520 -8.67 20.55 9.53
CA HIS A 520 -8.42 20.60 10.96
C HIS A 520 -7.43 21.72 11.38
N ILE A 521 -6.49 22.11 10.51
CA ILE A 521 -5.65 23.29 10.73
C ILE A 521 -6.49 24.58 10.78
N VAL A 522 -7.50 24.74 9.93
CA VAL A 522 -8.31 25.96 9.91
C VAL A 522 -9.51 25.93 10.85
N LEU A 523 -9.85 24.78 11.43
CA LEU A 523 -11.03 24.62 12.26
C LEU A 523 -10.79 25.03 13.72
N PRO A 524 -11.47 26.08 14.23
CA PRO A 524 -11.34 26.46 15.64
C PRO A 524 -11.73 25.34 16.60
N LEU A 525 -12.69 24.49 16.21
CA LEU A 525 -13.15 23.36 17.01
C LEU A 525 -12.13 22.22 17.13
N SER A 526 -11.08 22.21 16.31
CA SER A 526 -9.98 21.25 16.42
C SER A 526 -8.78 21.78 17.22
N ALA A 527 -8.87 23.03 17.74
CA ALA A 527 -7.79 23.65 18.49
C ALA A 527 -7.39 22.84 19.72
N GLY A 528 -6.07 22.64 19.89
CA GLY A 528 -5.50 21.91 21.03
C GLY A 528 -5.63 20.39 20.97
N LEU A 529 -6.22 19.82 19.91
CA LEU A 529 -6.33 18.37 19.75
C LEU A 529 -5.10 17.73 19.09
N PHE A 530 -4.26 18.52 18.42
CA PHE A 530 -3.08 18.07 17.69
C PHE A 530 -1.97 19.13 17.70
N HIS A 531 -0.75 18.70 17.40
CA HIS A 531 0.50 19.47 17.49
C HIS A 531 1.13 19.80 16.13
N ALA A 532 0.99 18.91 15.14
CA ALA A 532 1.57 19.06 13.81
C ALA A 532 0.70 18.40 12.73
N GLY A 533 0.95 18.74 11.46
CA GLY A 533 0.28 18.17 10.29
C GLY A 533 1.26 17.73 9.20
N ILE A 534 1.01 16.58 8.58
CA ILE A 534 1.68 16.09 7.37
C ILE A 534 0.63 15.99 6.27
N LEU A 535 0.88 16.69 5.16
CA LEU A 535 -0.05 16.90 4.05
C LEU A 535 0.56 16.35 2.75
N ASP A 536 0.21 15.11 2.40
CA ASP A 536 0.74 14.43 1.22
C ASP A 536 -0.26 14.51 0.06
N SER A 537 0.17 15.04 -1.09
CA SER A 537 -0.60 15.04 -2.34
C SER A 537 -1.98 15.70 -2.24
N GLY A 538 -2.10 16.73 -1.40
CA GLY A 538 -3.30 17.54 -1.29
C GLY A 538 -3.02 18.83 -0.52
N SER A 539 -3.06 19.98 -1.19
CA SER A 539 -2.73 21.26 -0.56
C SER A 539 -3.97 22.01 -0.08
N CYS A 540 -3.75 23.00 0.79
CA CYS A 540 -4.83 23.78 1.38
C CYS A 540 -5.56 24.74 0.43
N ASP A 541 -5.00 24.97 -0.75
CA ASP A 541 -5.52 25.81 -1.83
C ASP A 541 -6.15 24.98 -2.97
N THR A 542 -5.87 23.68 -3.08
CA THR A 542 -6.42 22.77 -4.11
C THR A 542 -7.73 22.09 -3.70
N LEU A 543 -8.57 22.79 -2.94
CA LEU A 543 -9.82 22.23 -2.43
C LEU A 543 -10.93 22.20 -3.50
N SER A 544 -10.66 21.53 -4.63
CA SER A 544 -11.64 21.17 -5.67
C SER A 544 -12.83 20.36 -5.13
N TYR A 545 -12.69 19.83 -3.91
CA TYR A 545 -13.70 19.11 -3.14
C TYR A 545 -14.60 20.00 -2.27
N LEU A 546 -14.36 21.31 -2.16
CA LEU A 546 -15.26 22.17 -1.40
C LEU A 546 -16.56 22.42 -2.16
N ARG A 547 -17.67 22.39 -1.41
CA ARG A 547 -19.00 22.81 -1.86
C ARG A 547 -19.51 23.92 -0.98
N ASP A 548 -20.30 24.81 -1.55
CA ASP A 548 -21.12 25.70 -0.76
C ASP A 548 -22.40 25.00 -0.30
N LYS A 549 -23.00 25.56 0.74
CA LYS A 549 -24.23 25.07 1.35
C LYS A 549 -25.40 24.94 0.38
N SER A 550 -25.52 25.84 -0.60
CA SER A 550 -26.64 25.84 -1.55
C SER A 550 -26.53 24.68 -2.54
N PHE A 551 -25.31 24.41 -3.03
CA PHE A 551 -25.01 23.24 -3.85
C PHE A 551 -25.35 21.96 -3.08
N ALA A 552 -24.83 21.82 -1.86
CA ALA A 552 -25.02 20.61 -1.06
C ALA A 552 -26.50 20.31 -0.77
N TYR A 553 -27.30 21.35 -0.47
CA TYR A 553 -28.75 21.19 -0.31
C TYR A 553 -29.48 20.83 -1.60
N SER A 554 -29.01 21.30 -2.76
CA SER A 554 -29.57 20.88 -4.05
C SER A 554 -29.28 19.41 -4.31
N THR A 555 -28.03 18.98 -4.10
CA THR A 555 -27.60 17.58 -4.26
C THR A 555 -28.40 16.64 -3.36
N THR A 556 -28.65 17.02 -2.11
CA THR A 556 -29.54 16.26 -1.20
C THR A 556 -30.96 16.15 -1.74
N LYS A 557 -31.52 17.22 -2.33
CA LYS A 557 -32.86 17.17 -2.92
C LYS A 557 -32.91 16.24 -4.13
N ASP A 558 -31.91 16.26 -4.99
CA ASP A 558 -31.82 15.38 -6.15
C ASP A 558 -31.74 13.91 -5.73
N LEU A 559 -30.90 13.59 -4.74
CA LEU A 559 -30.87 12.26 -4.14
C LEU A 559 -32.24 11.88 -3.58
N ALA A 560 -32.90 12.78 -2.85
CA ALA A 560 -34.21 12.53 -2.27
C ALA A 560 -35.27 12.24 -3.35
N LEU A 561 -35.22 12.90 -4.51
CA LEU A 561 -36.10 12.58 -5.64
C LEU A 561 -35.85 11.17 -6.17
N LEU A 562 -34.58 10.79 -6.35
CA LEU A 562 -34.18 9.50 -6.92
C LEU A 562 -34.57 8.31 -6.03
N VAL A 563 -34.56 8.49 -4.70
CA VAL A 563 -34.96 7.42 -3.74
C VAL A 563 -36.42 7.51 -3.31
N GLY A 564 -37.24 8.37 -3.93
CA GLY A 564 -38.68 8.48 -3.66
C GLY A 564 -39.05 9.30 -2.41
N CYS A 565 -38.12 10.06 -1.85
CA CYS A 565 -38.31 10.97 -0.72
C CYS A 565 -38.61 12.43 -1.15
N ASN A 566 -39.51 12.60 -2.12
CA ASN A 566 -39.96 13.92 -2.59
C ASN A 566 -40.94 14.58 -1.61
N MET A 567 -40.41 15.08 -0.49
CA MET A 567 -41.20 15.75 0.56
C MET A 567 -41.00 17.27 0.50
N THR A 568 -42.06 18.03 0.78
CA THR A 568 -41.99 19.50 0.85
C THR A 568 -41.41 20.01 2.17
N SER A 569 -41.59 19.26 3.27
CA SER A 569 -41.00 19.56 4.57
C SER A 569 -39.62 18.94 4.70
N ALA A 570 -38.62 19.74 5.09
CA ALA A 570 -37.24 19.27 5.30
C ALA A 570 -37.16 18.18 6.40
N VAL A 571 -37.98 18.29 7.44
CA VAL A 571 -38.06 17.30 8.53
C VAL A 571 -38.65 15.98 8.03
N GLN A 572 -39.71 16.02 7.24
CA GLN A 572 -40.30 14.82 6.64
C GLN A 572 -39.36 14.18 5.60
N GLN A 573 -38.64 15.01 4.83
CA GLN A 573 -37.62 14.54 3.90
C GLN A 573 -36.48 13.81 4.63
N LEU A 574 -35.96 14.40 5.72
CA LEU A 574 -34.91 13.79 6.53
C LEU A 574 -35.37 12.46 7.13
N ALA A 575 -36.60 12.41 7.69
CA ALA A 575 -37.18 11.19 8.23
C ALA A 575 -37.34 10.10 7.15
N CYS A 576 -37.80 10.47 5.95
CA CYS A 576 -37.89 9.56 4.81
C CYS A 576 -36.52 9.01 4.41
N LEU A 577 -35.53 9.90 4.25
CA LEU A 577 -34.17 9.54 3.85
C LEU A 577 -33.48 8.62 4.87
N ARG A 578 -33.69 8.82 6.18
CA ARG A 578 -33.17 7.91 7.21
C ARG A 578 -33.81 6.51 7.17
N ALA A 579 -35.05 6.40 6.66
CA ALA A 579 -35.72 5.12 6.50
C ALA A 579 -35.28 4.35 5.24
N VAL A 580 -34.58 4.99 4.30
CA VAL A 580 -34.05 4.33 3.09
C VAL A 580 -32.91 3.39 3.48
N ASN A 581 -32.81 2.25 2.78
CA ASN A 581 -31.67 1.35 2.92
C ASN A 581 -30.37 2.07 2.55
N SER A 582 -29.34 1.85 3.36
CA SER A 582 -28.07 2.57 3.30
C SER A 582 -27.29 2.25 2.03
N SER A 583 -27.30 1.00 1.56
CA SER A 583 -26.68 0.60 0.30
C SER A 583 -27.37 1.28 -0.88
N LEU A 584 -28.72 1.33 -0.88
CA LEU A 584 -29.47 2.04 -1.92
C LEU A 584 -29.11 3.54 -1.97
N LEU A 585 -28.95 4.20 -0.82
CA LEU A 585 -28.52 5.60 -0.77
C LEU A 585 -27.15 5.79 -1.42
N VAL A 586 -26.19 4.91 -1.10
CA VAL A 586 -24.82 4.96 -1.64
C VAL A 586 -24.79 4.66 -3.14
N ASP A 587 -25.49 3.62 -3.59
CA ASP A 587 -25.54 3.22 -4.99
C ASP A 587 -26.19 4.29 -5.88
N THR A 588 -27.17 5.02 -5.34
CA THR A 588 -27.90 6.07 -6.08
C THR A 588 -27.04 7.31 -6.33
N ILE A 589 -25.93 7.50 -5.61
CA ILE A 589 -25.05 8.67 -5.74
C ILE A 589 -24.56 8.85 -7.18
N ALA A 590 -24.28 7.75 -7.89
CA ALA A 590 -23.81 7.80 -9.29
C ALA A 590 -24.82 8.46 -10.26
N ASN A 591 -26.11 8.52 -9.87
CA ASN A 591 -27.18 9.08 -10.70
C ASN A 591 -27.54 10.53 -10.31
N VAL A 592 -26.88 11.10 -9.30
CA VAL A 592 -27.10 12.48 -8.89
C VAL A 592 -26.50 13.42 -9.94
N SER A 593 -27.33 14.32 -10.49
CA SER A 593 -26.90 15.28 -11.50
C SER A 593 -26.01 16.35 -10.89
N ILE A 594 -24.88 16.65 -11.52
CA ILE A 594 -23.97 17.71 -11.06
C ILE A 594 -23.82 18.77 -12.14
N PRO A 595 -24.25 20.02 -11.88
CA PRO A 595 -24.02 21.13 -12.80
C PRO A 595 -22.53 21.34 -13.04
N SER A 596 -22.12 21.49 -14.29
CA SER A 596 -20.72 21.60 -14.69
C SER A 596 -20.00 22.91 -14.31
N SER A 597 -20.71 23.85 -13.71
CA SER A 597 -20.22 25.21 -13.45
C SER A 597 -19.86 25.51 -11.99
N THR A 598 -19.93 24.52 -11.08
CA THR A 598 -19.87 24.76 -9.62
C THR A 598 -18.52 24.43 -8.96
N SER A 599 -17.49 24.09 -9.73
CA SER A 599 -16.12 24.00 -9.22
C SER A 599 -15.48 25.39 -9.15
N LEU A 600 -15.23 25.88 -7.93
CA LEU A 600 -14.60 27.18 -7.68
C LEU A 600 -13.10 27.24 -8.05
N ALA A 601 -12.50 26.13 -8.51
CA ALA A 601 -11.05 26.08 -8.74
C ALA A 601 -10.63 25.84 -10.20
N PHE A 602 -11.43 25.22 -11.08
CA PHE A 602 -11.01 24.91 -12.45
C PHE A 602 -12.18 24.95 -13.44
N LYS A 603 -12.08 25.82 -14.45
CA LYS A 603 -13.12 26.02 -15.48
C LYS A 603 -13.32 24.83 -16.44
N ASP A 604 -12.38 23.88 -16.48
CA ASP A 604 -12.37 22.76 -17.44
C ASP A 604 -12.40 21.37 -16.76
N GLN A 605 -13.00 21.27 -15.58
CA GLN A 605 -13.06 20.02 -14.80
C GLN A 605 -14.03 18.96 -15.35
N GLU A 606 -14.86 19.27 -16.35
CA GLU A 606 -15.73 18.29 -17.04
C GLU A 606 -14.92 17.16 -17.72
N LYS A 607 -13.62 17.36 -17.97
CA LYS A 607 -12.76 16.42 -18.71
C LYS A 607 -11.84 15.54 -17.86
N PHE A 608 -11.88 15.66 -16.52
CA PHE A 608 -10.85 15.07 -15.65
C PHE A 608 -11.40 14.29 -14.45
N GLY A 609 -12.46 13.50 -14.66
CA GLY A 609 -12.95 12.57 -13.65
C GLY A 609 -13.80 13.24 -12.57
N GLY A 610 -15.09 13.36 -12.86
CA GLY A 610 -16.19 13.40 -11.90
C GLY A 610 -16.13 14.44 -10.78
N THR A 611 -17.00 15.45 -10.83
CA THR A 611 -17.39 16.17 -9.63
C THR A 611 -17.95 15.18 -8.60
N PHE A 612 -17.35 15.07 -7.42
CA PHE A 612 -17.92 14.26 -6.34
C PHE A 612 -19.08 15.04 -5.68
N PRO A 613 -20.31 14.47 -5.60
CA PRO A 613 -21.50 15.22 -5.17
C PRO A 613 -21.52 15.47 -3.65
N PHE A 614 -20.98 14.54 -2.86
CA PHE A 614 -20.97 14.61 -1.40
C PHE A 614 -19.53 14.67 -0.89
N THR A 615 -19.07 15.87 -0.56
CA THR A 615 -17.70 16.19 -0.11
C THR A 615 -17.74 17.32 0.92
N ILE A 616 -16.59 17.87 1.33
CA ILE A 616 -16.51 18.94 2.34
C ILE A 616 -17.38 20.15 1.96
N ILE A 617 -18.15 20.67 2.92
CA ILE A 617 -19.08 21.79 2.72
C ILE A 617 -18.71 22.96 3.63
N VAL A 618 -18.62 24.17 3.07
CA VAL A 618 -18.63 25.41 3.87
C VAL A 618 -20.08 25.66 4.28
N ASP A 619 -20.43 25.33 5.52
CA ASP A 619 -21.81 25.31 6.01
C ASP A 619 -22.15 26.45 7.00
N ASP A 620 -21.17 27.34 7.21
CA ASP A 620 -21.20 28.47 8.14
C ASP A 620 -21.28 28.06 9.63
N MET A 621 -21.13 26.76 9.93
CA MET A 621 -21.27 26.19 11.28
C MET A 621 -20.06 25.34 11.65
N GLU A 622 -19.98 24.13 11.09
CA GLU A 622 -18.89 23.20 11.34
C GLU A 622 -17.63 23.67 10.62
N ILE A 623 -17.77 24.15 9.38
CA ILE A 623 -16.74 24.83 8.61
C ILE A 623 -17.23 26.26 8.33
N PRO A 624 -16.86 27.24 9.18
CA PRO A 624 -17.47 28.56 9.17
C PRO A 624 -16.99 29.46 8.03
N VAL A 625 -15.79 29.23 7.53
CA VAL A 625 -15.19 30.02 6.46
C VAL A 625 -14.41 29.13 5.52
N HIS A 626 -14.26 29.59 4.29
CA HIS A 626 -13.39 28.92 3.32
C HIS A 626 -11.96 28.78 3.87
N PRO A 627 -11.34 27.59 3.87
CA PRO A 627 -10.02 27.34 4.44
C PRO A 627 -8.94 28.32 3.96
N LEU A 628 -8.85 28.59 2.66
CA LEU A 628 -7.92 29.60 2.13
C LEU A 628 -8.10 31.00 2.76
N LYS A 629 -9.35 31.42 3.05
CA LYS A 629 -9.60 32.69 3.76
C LYS A 629 -9.14 32.63 5.21
N ALA A 630 -9.29 31.49 5.87
CA ALA A 630 -8.76 31.27 7.22
C ALA A 630 -7.23 31.38 7.24
N PHE A 631 -6.53 30.74 6.30
CA PHE A 631 -5.09 30.88 6.13
C PHE A 631 -4.66 32.32 5.88
N LEU A 632 -5.28 33.01 4.92
CA LEU A 632 -4.94 34.40 4.58
C LEU A 632 -5.20 35.39 5.72
N SER A 633 -6.19 35.11 6.57
CA SER A 633 -6.49 35.94 7.75
C SER A 633 -5.68 35.55 8.99
N GLY A 634 -4.95 34.44 8.95
CA GLY A 634 -4.23 33.88 10.10
C GLY A 634 -5.15 33.23 11.16
N ALA A 635 -6.43 33.06 10.86
CA ALA A 635 -7.41 32.40 11.73
C ALA A 635 -7.27 30.87 11.66
N ILE A 636 -6.09 30.38 12.04
CA ILE A 636 -5.70 28.97 11.97
C ILE A 636 -5.13 28.48 13.31
N ASN A 637 -5.19 27.17 13.53
CA ASN A 637 -4.42 26.49 14.56
C ASN A 637 -2.93 26.57 14.20
N GLN A 638 -2.14 27.23 15.05
CA GLN A 638 -0.70 27.42 14.82
C GLN A 638 0.05 26.12 15.10
N VAL A 639 0.35 25.37 14.06
CA VAL A 639 1.03 24.07 14.12
C VAL A 639 2.12 23.98 13.06
N SER A 640 3.12 23.13 13.28
CA SER A 640 4.11 22.80 12.25
C SER A 640 3.49 21.96 11.15
N ILE A 641 3.83 22.26 9.89
CA ILE A 641 3.37 21.50 8.73
C ILE A 641 4.55 20.94 7.94
N LEU A 642 4.43 19.69 7.50
CA LEU A 642 5.23 19.11 6.43
C LEU A 642 4.27 18.81 5.28
N THR A 643 4.66 19.15 4.05
CA THR A 643 3.80 18.91 2.89
C THR A 643 4.63 18.51 1.69
N GLY A 644 4.06 17.66 0.84
CA GLY A 644 4.71 17.16 -0.36
C GLY A 644 3.68 16.78 -1.42
N ALA A 645 4.17 16.54 -2.63
CA ALA A 645 3.40 16.04 -3.76
C ALA A 645 4.27 15.05 -4.53
N ASN A 646 3.63 14.10 -5.20
CA ASN A 646 4.28 13.21 -6.14
C ASN A 646 4.63 13.95 -7.44
N HIS A 647 5.59 13.41 -8.19
CA HIS A 647 5.97 13.97 -9.50
C HIS A 647 4.80 13.92 -10.50
N ASP A 648 3.97 12.86 -10.45
CA ASP A 648 2.96 12.54 -11.47
C ASP A 648 1.54 12.37 -10.88
N GLU A 649 1.04 13.35 -10.11
CA GLU A 649 -0.24 13.25 -9.36
C GLU A 649 -1.47 12.87 -10.21
N PHE A 650 -1.59 13.44 -11.41
CA PHE A 650 -2.77 13.27 -12.26
C PHE A 650 -2.70 12.07 -13.20
N LEU A 651 -1.57 11.36 -13.25
CA LEU A 651 -1.41 10.20 -14.13
C LEU A 651 -2.38 9.08 -13.72
N LEU A 652 -2.58 8.89 -12.43
CA LEU A 652 -3.55 7.92 -11.91
C LEU A 652 -4.97 8.26 -12.36
N CYS A 653 -5.38 9.53 -12.30
CA CYS A 653 -6.70 9.99 -12.74
C CYS A 653 -6.94 9.70 -14.23
N THR A 654 -5.92 9.89 -15.08
CA THR A 654 -6.01 9.54 -16.52
C THR A 654 -6.14 8.06 -16.77
N LEU A 655 -5.34 7.24 -16.07
CA LEU A 655 -5.40 5.78 -16.21
C LEU A 655 -6.75 5.24 -15.78
N TYR A 656 -7.37 5.84 -14.74
CA TYR A 656 -8.73 5.51 -14.34
C TYR A 656 -9.77 5.88 -15.40
N GLU A 657 -9.72 7.10 -15.97
CA GLU A 657 -10.62 7.45 -17.06
C GLU A 657 -10.43 6.55 -18.29
N ASP A 658 -9.20 6.21 -18.65
CA ASP A 658 -8.92 5.33 -19.79
C ASP A 658 -9.35 3.87 -19.54
N TYR A 659 -9.31 3.40 -18.29
CA TYR A 659 -9.79 2.06 -17.95
C TYR A 659 -11.32 1.94 -18.08
N PHE A 660 -12.07 2.94 -17.61
CA PHE A 660 -13.55 2.93 -17.65
C PHE A 660 -14.14 3.48 -18.96
N HIS A 661 -13.42 4.39 -19.60
CA HIS A 661 -13.81 5.06 -20.84
C HIS A 661 -12.63 5.06 -21.82
N PRO A 662 -12.26 3.89 -22.37
CA PRO A 662 -11.09 3.77 -23.22
C PRO A 662 -11.13 4.77 -24.37
N PRO A 663 -10.01 5.46 -24.66
CA PRO A 663 -9.96 6.44 -25.72
C PRO A 663 -10.29 5.76 -27.04
N THR A 664 -11.16 6.40 -27.81
CA THR A 664 -11.67 5.86 -29.07
C THR A 664 -10.69 6.04 -30.22
N SER A 665 -9.66 6.87 -30.04
CA SER A 665 -8.58 7.11 -31.00
C SER A 665 -7.34 7.70 -30.31
N THR A 666 -6.20 7.70 -31.01
CA THR A 666 -4.98 8.39 -30.55
C THR A 666 -5.19 9.89 -30.36
N GLU A 667 -6.04 10.52 -31.17
CA GLU A 667 -6.36 11.94 -31.06
C GLU A 667 -7.25 12.21 -29.83
N ASP A 668 -8.21 11.33 -29.54
CA ASP A 668 -9.01 11.34 -28.30
C ASP A 668 -8.12 11.21 -27.05
N TYR A 669 -7.22 10.21 -27.04
CA TYR A 669 -6.23 10.02 -25.96
C TYR A 669 -5.33 11.24 -25.76
N LEU A 670 -4.76 11.77 -26.84
CA LEU A 670 -3.89 12.97 -26.77
C LEU A 670 -4.68 14.20 -26.31
N THR A 671 -5.93 14.38 -26.75
CA THR A 671 -6.77 15.51 -26.32
C THR A 671 -7.12 15.44 -24.82
N ARG A 672 -7.23 14.22 -24.26
CA ARG A 672 -7.43 14.00 -22.82
C ARG A 672 -6.16 14.25 -22.01
N ILE A 673 -5.00 13.85 -22.50
CA ILE A 673 -3.73 13.94 -21.77
C ILE A 673 -3.02 15.28 -21.95
N LEU A 674 -3.13 15.93 -23.11
CA LEU A 674 -2.42 17.17 -23.43
C LEU A 674 -2.65 18.30 -22.41
N PRO A 675 -3.88 18.57 -21.92
CA PRO A 675 -4.07 19.63 -20.92
C PRO A 675 -3.38 19.33 -19.58
N ILE A 676 -3.11 18.05 -19.26
CA ILE A 676 -2.40 17.63 -18.05
C ILE A 676 -0.89 17.81 -18.22
N ILE A 677 -0.34 17.40 -19.37
CA ILE A 677 1.10 17.52 -19.65
C ILE A 677 1.51 18.99 -19.89
N THR A 678 0.63 19.80 -20.49
CA THR A 678 0.98 21.13 -21.00
C THR A 678 0.83 22.28 -20.01
N TYR A 679 0.38 22.03 -18.77
CA TYR A 679 0.08 23.12 -17.83
C TYR A 679 1.31 23.94 -17.40
N ASN A 680 2.54 23.44 -17.63
CA ASN A 680 3.75 24.20 -17.27
C ASN A 680 4.86 24.24 -18.31
N ASP A 681 4.70 23.64 -19.50
CA ASP A 681 5.81 23.57 -20.45
C ASP A 681 5.52 24.31 -21.76
N SER A 682 5.83 25.61 -21.73
CA SER A 682 5.83 26.47 -22.91
C SER A 682 6.67 25.94 -24.09
N ALA A 683 7.57 24.97 -23.85
CA ALA A 683 8.32 24.30 -24.91
C ALA A 683 7.45 23.33 -25.75
N ILE A 684 6.40 22.74 -25.18
CA ILE A 684 5.52 21.80 -25.88
C ILE A 684 4.50 22.54 -26.75
N GLN A 685 4.00 23.71 -26.32
CA GLN A 685 3.16 24.57 -27.18
C GLN A 685 3.90 25.03 -28.45
N ALA A 686 5.21 25.28 -28.37
CA ALA A 686 6.02 25.71 -29.51
C ALA A 686 6.32 24.61 -30.54
N LEU A 687 6.07 23.33 -30.20
CA LEU A 687 6.24 22.21 -31.14
C LEU A 687 5.01 22.00 -32.05
N TYR A 688 3.87 22.66 -31.75
CA TYR A 688 2.60 22.44 -32.44
C TYR A 688 1.93 23.71 -33.01
N THR A 689 2.54 24.89 -32.88
CA THR A 689 2.24 26.09 -33.68
C THR A 689 3.33 26.32 -34.71
#